data_AF-A0A7C1U569-F1
#
_entry.id   AF-A0A7C1U569-F1
#
_cell.length_a   1.000
_cell.length_b   1.000
_cell.length_c   1.000
_cell.angle_alpha   90.00
_cell.angle_beta   90.00
_cell.angle_gamma   90.00
#
_symmetry.space_group_name_H-M   'P 1'
#
loop_
_entity.id
_entity.type
_entity.pdbx_description
1 polymer ?
#
loop_
_entity_poly.entity_id
_entity_poly.type
_entity_poly.pdbx_seq_one_letter_code
_entity_poly.pdbx_strand_id
1 'polypeptide(L)'
;MCKKLMLSVLVGLVAGVIGNASAADISWSGAGTDKLWSTAENWDGDTVPGAGDDAIIEMDPGATIDDSVTANADNVRIADAAGSTGRLVMTGGTLTVHQTGGGGPGLWIANRGTGHFDMSGGTITAEHVYLPRNVPGQAYMTMTGGTVTTGQSLTLGLHHGEYGELNISGGTINVGSMFRCPDGGQAVLNMTGGTINVSGTFFIIRRGNSGGTTSGHVQLDGGTITVDDFEMDAQNIGRPATMDITGGTLIINGDKVDKIKNYIARGWITAFGSDGTGVNVGLAGSNTVVSAGLSWNPTPGDGATDVSVDASLNWSSGIHAVRHDLYFGTSFDDVNSATATNDPAGVYRGSQDVSTYETGGLEMNQTYYWRVDDIGAPPADAVSKGSVWQFTTEPFAYPVARENIIATASTSNSPDEGPENTVNGSGLSEEGHSTTLTDMWLSDSGEPGSAWIQYEFDRPYKIHQMLVWNYNGSMILTSYGLKEITVECSSDAADWTQLGNGHELAQASGAKDDAQYTTIAFDGPPVKYVKITANSNWGGGVFDRYGLSEVRFLYIPLHAREPQPSSGAENVNPEVTLSWRAGRQAAEHNLYISTDEQKVVDDIAPVSVVTEARDIPSLDLGQTYYWKVNEVNMAETPSVLEGQVWKFATSDFLVVDDFESYNDIPVEEGGNPVYLTWVDGFDNPATNGSTIGYVEAFEPSMESGIIHSGGLSVPFMYDNNMKFSEAVRTFNPSQDWTRHGIKVLSLYFHGEPQNSLEQMYVKVNGSKVVYDGDPADIKPTDIEYMERGMWKVWNIDLAPLGVDLQKITELAIGFGNENNLTAGGSGVVYFDDIRLYPSAPEPPEEIWLEAEAATTMGASWKLYDDPTSSGGRHIGSEDGDGDDNTEPPGVEWVASYDFTVTGGTYKMLFRAQQANSDSLWVRIPTATSQNLEDQDLPGTGWVRFDAIDVPRGEWGWDEVYSELSHGMQVFETMNYTLPAGANTLEIAKREDGVFLDAILITNDVD
;
A
#
# COMPACT_ATOMS: atom_id res chain seq x y z
N MET A 1 89.75 1.12 -42.48
CA MET A 1 89.83 2.60 -42.38
C MET A 1 88.43 3.16 -42.63
N CYS A 2 87.85 3.87 -41.66
CA CYS A 2 86.83 4.91 -41.85
C CYS A 2 85.38 4.56 -42.28
N LYS A 3 84.43 5.34 -41.71
CA LYS A 3 83.06 5.70 -42.18
C LYS A 3 81.91 4.69 -41.95
N LYS A 4 80.64 5.08 -41.70
CA LYS A 4 79.94 6.31 -41.24
C LYS A 4 78.41 6.01 -41.26
N LEU A 5 77.66 6.72 -40.39
CA LEU A 5 76.27 7.26 -40.51
C LEU A 5 75.00 6.43 -40.19
N MET A 6 74.26 6.98 -39.19
CA MET A 6 72.79 7.17 -39.00
C MET A 6 71.78 6.04 -39.30
N LEU A 7 70.96 5.66 -38.30
CA LEU A 7 69.51 5.97 -38.15
C LEU A 7 68.95 5.37 -36.83
N SER A 8 67.69 5.66 -36.53
CA SER A 8 67.06 5.86 -35.22
C SER A 8 66.09 4.76 -34.75
N VAL A 9 65.84 4.74 -33.43
CA VAL A 9 64.65 4.27 -32.65
C VAL A 9 64.30 2.76 -32.50
N LEU A 10 64.23 2.37 -31.21
CA LEU A 10 63.23 1.53 -30.49
C LEU A 10 63.46 0.01 -30.22
N VAL A 11 63.25 -0.29 -28.92
CA VAL A 11 62.89 -1.54 -28.20
C VAL A 11 63.99 -2.57 -27.91
N GLY A 12 64.17 -2.89 -26.62
CA GLY A 12 64.74 -4.18 -26.20
C GLY A 12 65.31 -4.27 -24.78
N LEU A 13 64.44 -4.48 -23.79
CA LEU A 13 64.66 -5.25 -22.55
C LEU A 13 65.75 -4.78 -21.55
N VAL A 14 65.35 -3.95 -20.58
CA VAL A 14 65.82 -4.06 -19.19
C VAL A 14 64.55 -4.08 -18.32
N ALA A 15 64.06 -5.28 -18.03
CA ALA A 15 63.09 -5.48 -16.95
C ALA A 15 63.88 -5.40 -15.64
N GLY A 16 63.84 -4.22 -15.02
CA GLY A 16 64.26 -4.05 -13.64
C GLY A 16 63.34 -4.85 -12.73
N VAL A 17 63.93 -5.49 -11.73
CA VAL A 17 63.24 -6.13 -10.62
C VAL A 17 62.43 -5.05 -9.90
N ILE A 18 61.11 -5.02 -10.10
CA ILE A 18 60.20 -4.32 -9.19
C ILE A 18 59.86 -5.34 -8.12
N GLY A 19 60.56 -5.29 -6.99
CA GLY A 19 60.07 -5.92 -5.78
C GLY A 19 58.77 -5.24 -5.39
N ASN A 20 57.77 -6.01 -4.96
CA ASN A 20 56.62 -5.46 -4.25
C ASN A 20 57.17 -4.69 -3.04
N ALA A 21 57.18 -3.35 -3.12
CA ALA A 21 57.39 -2.53 -1.94
C ALA A 21 56.15 -2.72 -1.07
N SER A 22 56.31 -3.25 0.14
CA SER A 22 55.26 -3.23 1.15
C SER A 22 54.95 -1.78 1.49
N ALA A 23 53.68 -1.44 1.73
CA ALA A 23 53.30 -0.15 2.28
C ALA A 23 54.14 0.14 3.53
N ALA A 24 54.63 1.38 3.68
CA ALA A 24 55.34 1.79 4.88
C ALA A 24 54.33 2.20 5.95
N ASP A 25 54.45 1.63 7.15
CA ASP A 25 53.71 2.08 8.32
C ASP A 25 54.34 3.38 8.85
N ILE A 26 53.60 4.48 8.82
CA ILE A 26 54.02 5.79 9.29
C ILE A 26 53.10 6.22 10.44
N SER A 27 53.67 6.27 11.64
CA SER A 27 52.94 6.55 12.88
C SER A 27 52.90 8.04 13.20
N TRP A 28 51.77 8.52 13.70
CA TRP A 28 51.60 9.87 14.21
C TRP A 28 52.37 10.04 15.52
N SER A 29 53.31 10.99 15.53
CA SER A 29 54.10 11.37 16.70
C SER A 29 53.57 12.63 17.38
N GLY A 30 52.89 13.49 16.61
CA GLY A 30 52.38 14.79 17.06
C GLY A 30 53.46 15.77 17.53
N ALA A 31 54.73 15.55 17.17
CA ALA A 31 55.88 16.29 17.68
C ALA A 31 56.06 17.71 17.09
N GLY A 32 55.37 18.02 15.99
CA GLY A 32 55.34 19.35 15.37
C GLY A 32 54.59 20.40 16.20
N THR A 33 54.75 21.66 15.81
CA THR A 33 54.14 22.82 16.51
C THR A 33 52.65 22.97 16.29
N ASP A 34 52.10 22.28 15.30
CA ASP A 34 50.66 22.21 14.99
C ASP A 34 50.15 20.77 15.21
N LYS A 35 48.95 20.48 14.71
CA LYS A 35 48.38 19.12 14.68
C LYS A 35 47.95 18.73 13.26
N LEU A 36 48.50 19.38 12.23
CA LEU A 36 48.08 19.18 10.85
C LEU A 36 48.69 17.90 10.29
N TRP A 37 47.88 17.12 9.56
CA TRP A 37 48.32 15.93 8.83
C TRP A 37 49.48 16.24 7.87
N SER A 38 49.46 17.40 7.23
CA SER A 38 50.45 17.82 6.23
C SER A 38 51.81 18.22 6.80
N THR A 39 51.96 18.31 8.12
CA THR A 39 53.20 18.72 8.77
C THR A 39 54.06 17.49 9.04
N ALA A 40 55.21 17.39 8.36
CA ALA A 40 56.06 16.20 8.37
C ALA A 40 56.57 15.84 9.77
N GLU A 41 56.89 16.85 10.59
CA GLU A 41 57.35 16.68 11.97
C GLU A 41 56.31 16.04 12.91
N ASN A 42 55.03 15.97 12.50
CA ASN A 42 54.00 15.26 13.26
C ASN A 42 53.98 13.75 12.99
N TRP A 43 54.80 13.25 12.08
CA TRP A 43 54.89 11.84 11.70
C TRP A 43 56.27 11.29 11.99
N ASP A 44 56.35 10.01 12.38
CA ASP A 44 57.61 9.34 12.64
C ASP A 44 58.51 9.35 11.40
N GLY A 45 59.78 9.73 11.61
CA GLY A 45 60.74 9.87 10.51
C GLY A 45 60.59 11.16 9.71
N ASP A 46 59.89 12.17 10.23
CA ASP A 46 59.67 13.48 9.60
C ASP A 46 59.14 13.33 8.15
N THR A 47 58.18 12.42 7.95
CA THR A 47 57.65 12.04 6.62
C THR A 47 56.13 11.93 6.66
N VAL A 48 55.43 12.73 5.85
CA VAL A 48 53.96 12.67 5.72
C VAL A 48 53.54 11.42 4.92
N PRO A 49 52.55 10.64 5.38
CA PRO A 49 52.02 9.51 4.63
C PRO A 49 51.51 9.89 3.23
N GLY A 50 51.84 9.08 2.23
CA GLY A 50 51.33 9.18 0.86
C GLY A 50 50.44 8.00 0.47
N ALA A 51 49.99 7.97 -0.79
CA ALA A 51 49.04 6.97 -1.32
C ALA A 51 49.49 5.49 -1.26
N GLY A 52 50.77 5.23 -0.95
CA GLY A 52 51.31 3.88 -0.77
C GLY A 52 51.73 3.57 0.66
N ASP A 53 51.42 4.45 1.62
CA ASP A 53 51.83 4.34 3.02
C ASP A 53 50.61 4.17 3.92
N ASP A 54 50.76 3.37 4.97
CA ASP A 54 49.76 3.20 6.02
C ASP A 54 49.95 4.30 7.08
N ALA A 55 48.92 5.11 7.30
CA ALA A 55 48.91 6.16 8.32
C ALA A 55 48.34 5.61 9.62
N ILE A 56 49.17 5.54 10.67
CA ILE A 56 48.80 4.96 11.97
C ILE A 56 48.67 6.08 13.01
N ILE A 57 47.51 6.21 13.67
CA ILE A 57 47.23 7.27 14.65
C ILE A 57 46.86 6.64 15.99
N GLU A 58 47.79 6.69 16.95
CA GLU A 58 47.70 6.02 18.26
C GLU A 58 47.66 6.99 19.44
N MET A 59 47.27 8.25 19.18
CA MET A 59 47.27 9.32 20.18
C MET A 59 45.97 10.14 20.16
N ASP A 60 45.59 10.66 21.32
CA ASP A 60 44.61 11.73 21.51
C ASP A 60 45.25 12.86 22.36
N PRO A 61 45.42 14.08 21.83
CA PRO A 61 44.99 14.55 20.51
C PRO A 61 45.82 13.95 19.37
N GLY A 62 45.14 13.54 18.30
CA GLY A 62 45.77 13.02 17.09
C GLY A 62 45.79 14.02 15.93
N ALA A 63 45.70 13.51 14.69
CA ALA A 63 45.88 14.32 13.48
C ALA A 63 44.66 15.20 13.16
N THR A 64 44.89 16.33 12.49
CA THR A 64 43.87 17.27 12.01
C THR A 64 43.99 17.48 10.50
N ILE A 65 42.86 17.43 9.79
CA ILE A 65 42.71 17.77 8.37
C ILE A 65 41.77 18.98 8.31
N ASP A 66 42.31 20.14 7.95
CA ASP A 66 41.54 21.36 7.72
C ASP A 66 41.50 21.71 6.21
N ASP A 67 40.88 22.83 5.86
CA ASP A 67 40.74 23.29 4.46
C ASP A 67 42.06 23.43 3.69
N SER A 68 43.20 23.51 4.37
CA SER A 68 44.52 23.58 3.74
C SER A 68 45.14 22.21 3.43
N VAL A 69 44.58 21.12 3.95
CA VAL A 69 45.18 19.78 3.93
C VAL A 69 44.59 18.92 2.81
N THR A 70 45.49 18.27 2.06
CA THR A 70 45.19 17.16 1.14
C THR A 70 45.93 15.92 1.60
N ALA A 71 45.22 15.04 2.31
CA ALA A 71 45.76 13.82 2.90
C ALA A 71 45.58 12.62 1.97
N ASN A 72 46.60 11.76 1.90
CA ASN A 72 46.59 10.52 1.15
C ASN A 72 47.21 9.40 1.99
N ALA A 73 46.63 8.21 1.95
CA ALA A 73 47.17 7.02 2.59
C ALA A 73 46.70 5.77 1.85
N ASP A 74 47.43 4.66 1.92
CA ASP A 74 46.91 3.34 1.51
C ASP A 74 45.87 2.85 2.52
N ASN A 75 46.17 2.91 3.82
CA ASN A 75 45.19 2.77 4.89
C ASN A 75 45.34 3.89 5.91
N VAL A 76 44.23 4.26 6.56
CA VAL A 76 44.24 5.11 7.74
C VAL A 76 43.77 4.27 8.92
N ARG A 77 44.66 4.02 9.88
CA ARG A 77 44.43 3.17 11.04
C ARG A 77 44.48 4.01 12.30
N ILE A 78 43.31 4.38 12.80
CA ILE A 78 43.18 5.07 14.09
C ILE A 78 43.10 3.96 15.14
N ALA A 79 43.84 4.08 16.25
CA ALA A 79 43.87 3.09 17.32
C ALA A 79 44.13 1.65 16.81
N ASP A 80 45.30 1.43 16.20
CA ASP A 80 45.64 0.18 15.52
C ASP A 80 45.89 -0.97 16.51
N ALA A 81 46.58 -0.68 17.62
CA ALA A 81 46.94 -1.62 18.66
C ALA A 81 45.83 -1.82 19.72
N ALA A 82 45.80 -3.00 20.34
CA ALA A 82 44.88 -3.24 21.46
C ALA A 82 45.25 -2.38 22.68
N GLY A 83 44.27 -1.67 23.25
CA GLY A 83 44.44 -0.81 24.41
C GLY A 83 45.01 0.59 24.13
N SER A 84 45.25 0.94 22.86
CA SER A 84 45.61 2.30 22.47
C SER A 84 44.37 3.18 22.26
N THR A 85 44.57 4.50 22.19
CA THR A 85 43.52 5.48 21.88
C THR A 85 44.02 6.44 20.82
N GLY A 86 43.28 6.57 19.72
CA GLY A 86 43.63 7.44 18.60
C GLY A 86 42.48 8.38 18.23
N ARG A 87 42.80 9.58 17.74
CA ARG A 87 41.82 10.54 17.26
C ARG A 87 42.19 11.16 15.92
N LEU A 88 41.24 11.27 15.00
CA LEU A 88 41.34 12.11 13.81
C LEU A 88 40.29 13.22 13.90
N VAL A 89 40.63 14.43 13.47
CA VAL A 89 39.71 15.57 13.39
C VAL A 89 39.73 16.11 11.98
N MET A 90 38.57 16.29 11.36
CA MET A 90 38.43 16.84 10.02
C MET A 90 37.44 18.00 10.00
N THR A 91 37.96 19.22 9.89
CA THR A 91 37.13 20.43 9.81
C THR A 91 36.91 20.90 8.37
N GLY A 92 37.68 20.35 7.42
CA GLY A 92 37.74 20.76 6.03
C GLY A 92 38.63 19.83 5.19
N GLY A 93 39.07 20.28 4.02
CA GLY A 93 40.11 19.61 3.23
C GLY A 93 39.68 18.28 2.57
N THR A 94 40.66 17.47 2.19
CA THR A 94 40.42 16.17 1.52
C THR A 94 41.22 15.03 2.13
N LEU A 95 40.62 13.85 2.23
CA LEU A 95 41.28 12.58 2.57
C LEU A 95 40.94 11.53 1.52
N THR A 96 41.95 11.02 0.82
CA THR A 96 41.81 9.88 -0.10
C THR A 96 42.53 8.66 0.44
N VAL A 97 41.80 7.57 0.65
CA VAL A 97 42.34 6.27 1.05
C VAL A 97 42.38 5.36 -0.18
N HIS A 98 43.59 4.97 -0.58
CA HIS A 98 43.90 4.34 -1.87
C HIS A 98 43.81 2.82 -1.82
N GLN A 99 43.78 2.16 -3.00
CA GLN A 99 43.76 0.69 -3.10
C GLN A 99 45.08 0.11 -3.60
N THR A 100 45.97 -0.36 -2.73
CA THR A 100 47.22 -1.00 -3.18
C THR A 100 47.51 -2.45 -2.68
N GLY A 101 46.61 -3.09 -1.91
CA GLY A 101 46.87 -4.43 -1.34
C GLY A 101 45.70 -5.42 -1.19
N GLY A 102 46.02 -6.72 -1.18
CA GLY A 102 45.09 -7.85 -0.99
C GLY A 102 44.70 -8.05 0.47
N GLY A 103 43.51 -7.57 0.82
CA GLY A 103 42.96 -7.53 2.18
C GLY A 103 41.87 -6.47 2.36
N GLY A 104 41.68 -5.59 1.37
CA GLY A 104 40.67 -4.53 1.37
C GLY A 104 41.20 -3.26 2.04
N PRO A 105 41.57 -2.22 1.28
CA PRO A 105 42.01 -0.92 1.80
C PRO A 105 40.86 -0.20 2.51
N GLY A 106 41.15 0.57 3.56
CA GLY A 106 40.09 1.37 4.18
C GLY A 106 40.51 2.34 5.26
N LEU A 107 39.55 3.19 5.64
CA LEU A 107 39.62 4.03 6.83
C LEU A 107 39.12 3.23 8.03
N TRP A 108 39.99 2.92 8.97
CA TRP A 108 39.69 2.12 10.15
C TRP A 108 39.68 3.06 11.35
N ILE A 109 38.49 3.45 11.78
CA ILE A 109 38.28 4.20 13.00
C ILE A 109 38.27 3.14 14.10
N ALA A 110 39.40 2.97 14.78
CA ALA A 110 39.77 1.75 15.52
C ALA A 110 40.03 0.52 14.63
N ASN A 111 41.25 -0.01 14.73
CA ASN A 111 41.51 -1.39 14.35
C ASN A 111 41.27 -2.32 15.54
N ARG A 112 41.98 -2.13 16.67
CA ARG A 112 41.88 -2.97 17.90
C ARG A 112 41.81 -2.16 19.19
N GLY A 113 42.12 -0.86 19.15
CA GLY A 113 42.04 0.06 20.29
C GLY A 113 40.73 0.86 20.30
N THR A 114 40.75 2.04 20.91
CA THR A 114 39.63 2.99 20.95
C THR A 114 39.88 4.16 20.00
N GLY A 115 39.11 4.24 18.92
CA GLY A 115 39.29 5.23 17.85
C GLY A 115 38.18 6.28 17.85
N HIS A 116 38.56 7.55 17.75
CA HIS A 116 37.64 8.68 17.61
C HIS A 116 37.84 9.38 16.27
N PHE A 117 36.75 9.72 15.58
CA PHE A 117 36.80 10.55 14.39
C PHE A 117 35.72 11.63 14.41
N ASP A 118 36.14 12.90 14.43
CA ASP A 118 35.22 14.03 14.40
C ASP A 118 35.30 14.76 13.06
N MET A 119 34.18 14.91 12.38
CA MET A 119 34.07 15.56 11.08
C MET A 119 33.02 16.68 11.10
N SER A 120 33.43 17.90 10.75
CA SER A 120 32.51 19.05 10.59
C SER A 120 32.51 19.63 9.18
N GLY A 121 33.38 19.15 8.29
CA GLY A 121 33.54 19.63 6.92
C GLY A 121 34.54 18.78 6.13
N GLY A 122 34.74 19.13 4.84
CA GLY A 122 35.68 18.45 3.95
C GLY A 122 35.13 17.20 3.25
N THR A 123 36.00 16.48 2.51
CA THR A 123 35.60 15.31 1.70
C THR A 123 36.50 14.10 1.90
N ILE A 124 35.90 12.93 2.09
CA ILE A 124 36.59 11.64 2.20
C ILE A 124 36.19 10.74 1.04
N THR A 125 37.19 10.09 0.43
CA THR A 125 36.97 8.98 -0.51
C THR A 125 37.75 7.77 -0.04
N ALA A 126 37.07 6.65 0.16
CA ALA A 126 37.67 5.36 0.56
C ALA A 126 36.88 4.20 -0.07
N GLU A 127 37.45 3.02 -0.20
CA GLU A 127 36.66 1.85 -0.63
C GLU A 127 35.77 1.32 0.50
N HIS A 128 36.39 1.20 1.68
CA HIS A 128 35.75 0.71 2.89
C HIS A 128 36.02 1.65 4.05
N VAL A 129 35.00 1.85 4.89
CA VAL A 129 35.11 2.55 6.17
C VAL A 129 34.62 1.60 7.27
N TYR A 130 35.46 1.40 8.30
CA TYR A 130 35.22 0.45 9.38
C TYR A 130 35.23 1.14 10.75
N LEU A 131 34.23 0.83 11.56
CA LEU A 131 34.04 1.32 12.93
C LEU A 131 33.65 0.16 13.85
N PRO A 132 34.56 -0.68 14.38
CA PRO A 132 35.95 -0.86 14.05
C PRO A 132 36.15 -2.01 13.06
N ARG A 133 37.41 -2.41 12.82
CA ARG A 133 37.76 -3.53 11.92
C ARG A 133 38.10 -4.86 12.60
N ASN A 134 38.76 -4.85 13.77
CA ASN A 134 39.21 -6.06 14.45
C ASN A 134 38.92 -6.04 15.97
N VAL A 135 38.82 -7.23 16.57
CA VAL A 135 38.60 -7.39 18.02
C VAL A 135 39.87 -6.99 18.80
N PRO A 136 39.78 -6.27 19.94
CA PRO A 136 38.58 -5.80 20.67
C PRO A 136 38.21 -4.33 20.40
N GLY A 137 38.28 -3.87 19.15
CA GLY A 137 38.17 -2.45 18.81
C GLY A 137 36.87 -1.78 19.26
N GLN A 138 36.97 -0.49 19.57
CA GLN A 138 35.83 0.41 19.85
C GLN A 138 35.97 1.68 19.02
N ALA A 139 34.94 2.04 18.26
CA ALA A 139 34.98 3.14 17.32
C ALA A 139 33.87 4.13 17.56
N TYR A 140 34.19 5.42 17.56
CA TYR A 140 33.24 6.51 17.70
C TYR A 140 33.47 7.54 16.60
N MET A 141 32.45 7.81 15.79
CA MET A 141 32.50 8.85 14.77
C MET A 141 31.39 9.87 15.00
N THR A 142 31.73 11.16 14.94
CA THR A 142 30.78 12.27 15.00
C THR A 142 30.87 13.07 13.71
N MET A 143 29.74 13.26 13.02
CA MET A 143 29.65 14.01 11.77
C MET A 143 28.59 15.11 11.86
N THR A 144 29.04 16.36 11.78
CA THR A 144 28.16 17.56 11.77
C THR A 144 28.11 18.24 10.39
N GLY A 145 28.97 17.82 9.45
CA GLY A 145 29.06 18.36 8.10
C GLY A 145 30.10 17.64 7.24
N GLY A 146 30.19 18.01 5.95
CA GLY A 146 31.12 17.42 4.97
C GLY A 146 30.56 16.20 4.23
N THR A 147 31.40 15.50 3.47
CA THR A 147 30.99 14.37 2.63
C THR A 147 31.92 13.17 2.78
N VAL A 148 31.36 11.99 3.05
CA VAL A 148 32.09 10.70 3.02
C VAL A 148 31.55 9.87 1.86
N THR A 149 32.41 9.45 0.95
CA THR A 149 32.03 8.55 -0.15
C THR A 149 32.78 7.24 -0.02
N THR A 150 32.06 6.13 0.06
CA THR A 150 32.61 4.79 0.07
C THR A 150 32.32 4.06 -1.24
N GLY A 151 33.33 3.39 -1.82
CA GLY A 151 33.15 2.61 -3.04
C GLY A 151 32.33 1.34 -2.81
N GLN A 152 32.48 0.69 -1.65
CA GLN A 152 31.81 -0.57 -1.33
C GLN A 152 31.01 -0.48 -0.03
N SER A 153 31.67 -0.22 1.11
CA SER A 153 30.99 -0.40 2.39
C SER A 153 31.35 0.61 3.47
N LEU A 154 30.34 0.94 4.26
CA LEU A 154 30.47 1.44 5.61
C LEU A 154 30.04 0.33 6.58
N THR A 155 30.83 0.03 7.61
CA THR A 155 30.50 -1.04 8.58
C THR A 155 30.79 -0.59 9.99
N LEU A 156 29.77 -0.67 10.83
CA LEU A 156 29.84 -0.47 12.27
C LEU A 156 29.89 -1.87 12.92
N GLY A 157 30.99 -2.26 13.57
CA GLY A 157 31.15 -3.57 14.20
C GLY A 157 31.20 -4.74 13.19
N LEU A 158 32.39 -4.99 12.62
CA LEU A 158 32.58 -6.03 11.61
C LEU A 158 32.56 -7.45 12.22
N HIS A 159 33.25 -7.66 13.34
CA HIS A 159 33.35 -8.97 14.00
C HIS A 159 32.81 -8.98 15.43
N HIS A 160 32.59 -10.19 15.95
CA HIS A 160 32.09 -10.40 17.30
C HIS A 160 33.05 -9.86 18.38
N GLY A 161 32.53 -9.06 19.32
CA GLY A 161 33.32 -8.43 20.40
C GLY A 161 33.85 -7.02 20.07
N GLU A 162 33.40 -6.44 18.96
CA GLU A 162 33.67 -5.05 18.54
C GLU A 162 32.46 -4.14 18.85
N TYR A 163 32.70 -2.83 19.04
CA TYR A 163 31.64 -1.81 19.21
C TYR A 163 31.87 -0.62 18.27
N GLY A 164 30.85 -0.25 17.50
CA GLY A 164 30.86 0.88 16.58
C GLY A 164 29.74 1.87 16.83
N GLU A 165 30.05 3.15 16.91
CA GLU A 165 29.06 4.21 17.08
C GLU A 165 29.27 5.32 16.04
N LEU A 166 28.18 5.67 15.34
CA LEU A 166 28.13 6.78 14.41
C LEU A 166 27.06 7.78 14.85
N ASN A 167 27.47 9.00 15.15
CA ASN A 167 26.60 10.13 15.46
C ASN A 167 26.61 11.11 14.28
N ILE A 168 25.46 11.35 13.65
CA ILE A 168 25.31 12.29 12.53
C ILE A 168 24.22 13.33 12.81
N SER A 169 24.55 14.60 12.60
CA SER A 169 23.60 15.72 12.69
C SER A 169 23.60 16.61 11.44
N GLY A 170 24.52 16.38 10.50
CA GLY A 170 24.62 17.09 9.24
C GLY A 170 25.68 16.48 8.31
N GLY A 171 25.68 16.89 7.05
CA GLY A 171 26.57 16.35 6.01
C GLY A 171 25.99 15.13 5.27
N THR A 172 26.81 14.51 4.41
CA THR A 172 26.37 13.44 3.50
C THR A 172 27.30 12.24 3.52
N ILE A 173 26.76 11.04 3.68
CA ILE A 173 27.48 9.77 3.50
C ILE A 173 26.91 9.04 2.29
N ASN A 174 27.73 8.75 1.29
CA ASN A 174 27.37 7.94 0.13
C ASN A 174 28.07 6.58 0.21
N VAL A 175 27.29 5.50 0.14
CA VAL A 175 27.76 4.11 0.28
C VAL A 175 27.46 3.34 -1.00
N GLY A 176 28.50 2.81 -1.64
CA GLY A 176 28.36 2.21 -2.97
C GLY A 176 27.70 0.83 -3.04
N SER A 177 27.69 0.04 -1.96
CA SER A 177 27.06 -1.29 -1.99
C SER A 177 26.38 -1.69 -0.68
N MET A 178 27.01 -1.51 0.48
CA MET A 178 26.40 -1.99 1.73
C MET A 178 26.77 -1.18 2.94
N PHE A 179 25.75 -0.83 3.72
CA PHE A 179 25.90 -0.26 5.05
C PHE A 179 25.50 -1.31 6.09
N ARG A 180 26.31 -1.51 7.12
CA ARG A 180 26.06 -2.54 8.16
C ARG A 180 26.13 -1.94 9.55
N CYS A 181 25.06 -2.11 10.32
CA CYS A 181 24.92 -1.64 11.70
C CYS A 181 24.28 -2.74 12.58
N PRO A 182 25.01 -3.82 12.96
CA PRO A 182 26.38 -4.20 12.59
C PRO A 182 26.47 -5.30 11.51
N ASP A 183 27.68 -5.77 11.18
CA ASP A 183 27.86 -7.06 10.48
C ASP A 183 27.78 -8.21 11.50
N GLY A 184 28.69 -8.26 12.48
CA GLY A 184 28.71 -9.28 13.55
C GLY A 184 29.04 -8.77 14.96
N GLY A 185 29.43 -7.50 15.11
CA GLY A 185 29.74 -6.85 16.39
C GLY A 185 28.54 -6.22 17.09
N GLN A 186 28.75 -5.12 17.79
CA GLN A 186 27.70 -4.24 18.31
C GLN A 186 27.78 -2.90 17.59
N ALA A 187 26.64 -2.32 17.24
CA ALA A 187 26.62 -1.01 16.61
C ALA A 187 25.43 -0.14 17.01
N VAL A 188 25.69 1.16 17.04
CA VAL A 188 24.69 2.22 17.23
C VAL A 188 24.86 3.29 16.14
N LEU A 189 23.78 3.63 15.47
CA LEU A 189 23.67 4.81 14.61
C LEU A 189 22.71 5.80 15.25
N ASN A 190 23.16 7.01 15.56
CA ASN A 190 22.31 8.10 16.02
C ASN A 190 22.28 9.19 14.96
N MET A 191 21.08 9.52 14.48
CA MET A 191 20.89 10.45 13.37
C MET A 191 19.84 11.51 13.73
N THR A 192 20.29 12.76 13.87
CA THR A 192 19.44 13.93 14.17
C THR A 192 19.29 14.88 12.96
N GLY A 193 20.00 14.58 11.87
CA GLY A 193 20.05 15.37 10.63
C GLY A 193 21.08 14.80 9.65
N GLY A 194 21.17 15.39 8.45
CA GLY A 194 22.08 14.94 7.38
C GLY A 194 21.46 13.89 6.45
N THR A 195 22.28 13.31 5.58
CA THR A 195 21.84 12.34 4.56
C THR A 195 22.77 11.14 4.48
N ILE A 196 22.21 9.93 4.48
CA ILE A 196 22.92 8.69 4.14
C ILE A 196 22.27 8.09 2.90
N ASN A 197 23.05 7.90 1.83
CA ASN A 197 22.61 7.25 0.59
C ASN A 197 23.35 5.92 0.44
N VAL A 198 22.63 4.82 0.25
CA VAL A 198 23.19 3.48 0.06
C VAL A 198 22.71 2.92 -1.28
N SER A 199 23.62 2.79 -2.25
CA SER A 199 23.35 2.14 -3.55
C SER A 199 23.38 0.62 -3.44
N GLY A 200 22.61 0.10 -2.48
CA GLY A 200 22.47 -1.31 -2.16
C GLY A 200 21.77 -1.48 -0.82
N THR A 201 22.15 -2.50 -0.06
CA THR A 201 21.41 -2.89 1.15
C THR A 201 21.95 -2.21 2.40
N PHE A 202 21.05 -1.66 3.22
CA PHE A 202 21.32 -1.32 4.60
C PHE A 202 20.88 -2.45 5.53
N PHE A 203 21.83 -2.97 6.31
CA PHE A 203 21.61 -4.05 7.26
C PHE A 203 21.62 -3.54 8.70
N ILE A 204 20.61 -3.91 9.47
CA ILE A 204 20.67 -3.95 10.94
C ILE A 204 20.87 -5.42 11.32
N ILE A 205 22.12 -5.78 11.62
CA ILE A 205 22.60 -7.17 11.76
C ILE A 205 22.55 -7.95 10.44
N ARG A 206 23.72 -8.17 9.84
CA ARG A 206 23.85 -9.00 8.63
C ARG A 206 24.29 -10.45 8.90
N ARG A 207 25.31 -10.65 9.72
CA ARG A 207 25.97 -11.95 9.98
C ARG A 207 26.27 -12.13 11.46
N GLY A 208 25.23 -12.28 12.28
CA GLY A 208 25.46 -12.56 13.70
C GLY A 208 25.89 -14.00 13.96
N ASN A 209 26.51 -14.22 15.11
CA ASN A 209 27.06 -15.53 15.51
C ASN A 209 26.16 -16.18 16.58
N SER A 210 26.05 -17.52 16.57
CA SER A 210 25.21 -18.29 17.50
C SER A 210 25.70 -18.29 18.96
N GLY A 211 26.89 -17.73 19.24
CA GLY A 211 27.51 -17.71 20.59
C GLY A 211 27.84 -16.33 21.20
N GLY A 212 27.27 -15.22 20.69
CA GLY A 212 27.73 -13.85 21.02
C GLY A 212 26.66 -12.80 21.37
N THR A 213 27.07 -11.59 21.78
CA THR A 213 26.22 -10.42 22.15
C THR A 213 25.96 -9.44 20.99
N THR A 214 25.89 -9.92 19.75
CA THR A 214 25.64 -9.09 18.56
C THR A 214 24.33 -8.30 18.70
N SER A 215 24.39 -6.97 18.52
CA SER A 215 23.22 -6.08 18.62
C SER A 215 23.38 -4.87 17.69
N GLY A 216 22.29 -4.49 17.03
CA GLY A 216 22.25 -3.31 16.16
C GLY A 216 21.11 -2.40 16.57
N HIS A 217 21.41 -1.12 16.72
CA HIS A 217 20.43 -0.10 17.03
C HIS A 217 20.59 1.12 16.11
N VAL A 218 19.46 1.63 15.62
CA VAL A 218 19.39 2.87 14.86
C VAL A 218 18.39 3.80 15.53
N GLN A 219 18.85 4.96 15.99
CA GLN A 219 18.02 6.06 16.46
C GLN A 219 17.91 7.11 15.35
N LEU A 220 16.72 7.25 14.76
CA LEU A 220 16.43 8.11 13.61
C LEU A 220 15.55 9.29 14.03
N ASP A 221 16.17 10.25 14.73
CA ASP A 221 15.54 11.46 15.25
C ASP A 221 15.36 12.58 14.22
N GLY A 222 16.11 12.54 13.11
CA GLY A 222 16.01 13.51 12.02
C GLY A 222 16.88 13.16 10.82
N GLY A 223 16.71 13.84 9.68
CA GLY A 223 17.46 13.56 8.46
C GLY A 223 16.93 12.38 7.64
N THR A 224 17.65 11.99 6.58
CA THR A 224 17.16 11.00 5.60
C THR A 224 18.17 9.89 5.33
N ILE A 225 17.69 8.64 5.37
CA ILE A 225 18.40 7.45 4.90
C ILE A 225 17.70 6.94 3.63
N THR A 226 18.41 6.90 2.51
CA THR A 226 17.89 6.35 1.23
C THR A 226 18.67 5.10 0.84
N VAL A 227 17.96 4.01 0.53
CA VAL A 227 18.56 2.68 0.28
C VAL A 227 17.89 1.97 -0.90
N ASP A 228 18.62 1.05 -1.55
CA ASP A 228 18.01 0.17 -2.56
C ASP A 228 17.28 -1.01 -1.92
N ASP A 229 17.77 -1.52 -0.78
CA ASP A 229 17.07 -2.51 0.04
C ASP A 229 17.38 -2.31 1.53
N PHE A 230 16.51 -2.83 2.39
CA PHE A 230 16.60 -2.73 3.84
C PHE A 230 16.35 -4.09 4.49
N GLU A 231 17.30 -4.56 5.30
CA GLU A 231 17.22 -5.86 5.96
C GLU A 231 17.54 -5.74 7.46
N MET A 232 16.69 -6.35 8.28
CA MET A 232 16.90 -6.50 9.71
C MET A 232 17.03 -7.98 10.02
N ASP A 233 18.09 -8.37 10.73
CA ASP A 233 18.40 -9.77 11.03
C ASP A 233 18.42 -10.69 9.80
N ALA A 234 19.24 -10.34 8.79
CA ALA A 234 19.26 -10.99 7.46
C ALA A 234 19.50 -12.51 7.45
N GLN A 235 19.91 -13.10 8.58
CA GLN A 235 20.15 -14.54 8.72
C GLN A 235 19.11 -15.23 9.60
N ASN A 236 18.06 -14.52 10.02
CA ASN A 236 17.01 -15.02 10.91
C ASN A 236 17.57 -15.69 12.17
N ILE A 237 18.55 -15.05 12.81
CA ILE A 237 19.24 -15.61 13.98
C ILE A 237 18.61 -15.19 15.31
N GLY A 238 17.53 -14.41 15.29
CA GLY A 238 16.72 -14.04 16.46
C GLY A 238 17.43 -13.06 17.41
N ARG A 239 18.18 -12.10 16.86
CA ARG A 239 19.00 -11.14 17.63
C ARG A 239 18.35 -9.75 17.69
N PRO A 240 18.69 -8.91 18.69
CA PRO A 240 18.09 -7.59 18.84
C PRO A 240 18.58 -6.62 17.74
N ALA A 241 17.91 -6.65 16.60
CA ALA A 241 17.95 -5.60 15.57
C ALA A 241 16.82 -4.61 15.89
N THR A 242 17.16 -3.34 16.12
CA THR A 242 16.17 -2.31 16.47
C THR A 242 16.41 -1.03 15.68
N MET A 243 15.32 -0.39 15.28
CA MET A 243 15.29 0.96 14.74
C MET A 243 14.18 1.72 15.45
N ASP A 244 14.48 2.87 16.05
CA ASP A 244 13.48 3.78 16.57
C ASP A 244 13.46 5.08 15.76
N ILE A 245 12.27 5.50 15.33
CA ILE A 245 12.08 6.69 14.49
C ILE A 245 11.31 7.74 15.31
N THR A 246 11.87 8.93 15.45
CA THR A 246 11.17 10.05 16.15
C THR A 246 11.03 11.30 15.29
N GLY A 247 11.80 11.43 14.21
CA GLY A 247 11.70 12.57 13.29
C GLY A 247 12.45 12.46 11.96
N GLY A 248 13.23 11.38 11.73
CA GLY A 248 13.87 11.14 10.44
C GLY A 248 13.04 10.28 9.49
N THR A 249 13.56 10.05 8.29
CA THR A 249 12.87 9.30 7.22
C THR A 249 13.77 8.21 6.64
N LEU A 250 13.24 7.00 6.54
CA LEU A 250 13.83 5.91 5.76
C LEU A 250 13.07 5.80 4.42
N ILE A 251 13.82 5.85 3.32
CA ILE A 251 13.30 5.69 1.95
C ILE A 251 13.95 4.45 1.33
N ILE A 252 13.12 3.52 0.87
CA ILE A 252 13.54 2.26 0.26
C ILE A 252 13.04 2.24 -1.18
N ASN A 253 13.93 2.01 -2.13
CA ASN A 253 13.55 1.94 -3.53
C ASN A 253 12.67 0.70 -3.80
N GLY A 254 11.53 0.93 -4.45
CA GLY A 254 10.53 -0.11 -4.72
C GLY A 254 9.49 -0.30 -3.61
N ASP A 255 8.48 -1.10 -3.91
CA ASP A 255 7.45 -1.50 -2.96
C ASP A 255 7.96 -2.62 -2.04
N LYS A 256 8.01 -2.31 -0.74
CA LYS A 256 8.51 -3.11 0.38
C LYS A 256 7.60 -2.92 1.60
N VAL A 257 6.37 -2.41 1.42
CA VAL A 257 5.46 -2.06 2.52
C VAL A 257 5.23 -3.24 3.45
N ASP A 258 4.94 -4.42 2.92
CA ASP A 258 4.64 -5.60 3.75
C ASP A 258 5.87 -6.12 4.51
N LYS A 259 7.05 -6.06 3.87
CA LYS A 259 8.33 -6.38 4.52
C LYS A 259 8.55 -5.48 5.74
N ILE A 260 8.24 -4.18 5.61
CA ILE A 260 8.37 -3.22 6.71
C ILE A 260 7.29 -3.42 7.76
N LYS A 261 6.02 -3.64 7.38
CA LYS A 261 4.94 -3.98 8.33
C LYS A 261 5.29 -5.20 9.17
N ASN A 262 5.92 -6.21 8.56
CA ASN A 262 6.38 -7.39 9.27
C ASN A 262 7.49 -7.08 10.29
N TYR A 263 8.40 -6.15 10.01
CA TYR A 263 9.38 -5.70 11.00
C TYR A 263 8.75 -4.85 12.11
N ILE A 264 7.76 -4.01 11.79
CA ILE A 264 6.98 -3.26 12.78
C ILE A 264 6.25 -4.23 13.71
N ALA A 265 5.57 -5.24 13.17
CA ALA A 265 4.85 -6.26 13.94
C ALA A 265 5.77 -7.07 14.88
N ARG A 266 7.05 -7.21 14.54
CA ARG A 266 8.06 -7.84 15.40
C ARG A 266 8.64 -6.90 16.47
N GLY A 267 8.19 -5.66 16.53
CA GLY A 267 8.74 -4.61 17.41
C GLY A 267 10.19 -4.21 17.03
N TRP A 268 10.62 -4.51 15.81
CA TRP A 268 11.98 -4.22 15.35
C TRP A 268 12.11 -2.77 14.86
N ILE A 269 11.04 -2.24 14.28
CA ILE A 269 10.92 -0.83 13.95
C ILE A 269 9.87 -0.22 14.85
N THR A 270 10.27 0.77 15.63
CA THR A 270 9.45 1.46 16.62
C THR A 270 9.40 2.95 16.31
N ALA A 271 8.44 3.65 16.93
CA ALA A 271 8.42 5.10 16.93
C ALA A 271 8.34 5.60 18.37
N PHE A 272 9.14 6.62 18.71
CA PHE A 272 9.18 7.20 20.06
C PHE A 272 9.42 6.19 21.20
N GLY A 273 10.09 5.07 20.90
CA GLY A 273 10.40 4.00 21.85
C GLY A 273 9.20 3.09 22.21
N SER A 274 8.11 3.14 21.42
CA SER A 274 6.94 2.26 21.57
C SER A 274 7.17 0.85 21.00
N ASP A 275 6.14 0.00 20.97
CA ASP A 275 6.15 -1.35 20.40
C ASP A 275 5.98 -1.41 18.85
N GLY A 276 6.02 -0.26 18.17
CA GLY A 276 5.72 -0.14 16.74
C GLY A 276 4.52 0.76 16.46
N THR A 277 3.70 1.02 17.48
CA THR A 277 2.63 2.03 17.46
C THR A 277 3.21 3.41 17.14
N GLY A 278 2.82 3.99 15.99
CA GLY A 278 3.27 5.32 15.55
C GLY A 278 4.27 5.34 14.40
N VAL A 279 4.71 4.16 13.92
CA VAL A 279 5.47 4.03 12.67
C VAL A 279 4.52 4.09 11.49
N ASN A 280 4.68 5.10 10.64
CA ASN A 280 3.99 5.23 9.37
C ASN A 280 4.79 4.52 8.27
N VAL A 281 4.15 3.61 7.54
CA VAL A 281 4.72 2.95 6.35
C VAL A 281 3.75 3.06 5.17
N GLY A 282 4.24 3.51 4.02
CA GLY A 282 3.42 3.60 2.81
C GLY A 282 4.25 3.92 1.57
N LEU A 283 3.58 4.02 0.42
CA LEU A 283 4.23 4.37 -0.84
C LEU A 283 4.20 5.88 -1.09
N ALA A 284 5.35 6.42 -1.49
CA ALA A 284 5.45 7.73 -2.13
C ALA A 284 5.97 7.52 -3.55
N GLY A 285 5.07 7.57 -4.54
CA GLY A 285 5.37 7.07 -5.88
C GLY A 285 5.61 5.56 -5.87
N SER A 286 6.77 5.11 -6.36
CA SER A 286 7.17 3.69 -6.38
C SER A 286 8.03 3.25 -5.20
N ASN A 287 8.30 4.15 -4.24
CA ASN A 287 9.24 3.90 -3.15
C ASN A 287 8.50 3.74 -1.82
N THR A 288 8.97 2.83 -0.99
CA THR A 288 8.48 2.64 0.39
C THR A 288 9.10 3.70 1.29
N VAL A 289 8.26 4.42 2.03
CA VAL A 289 8.67 5.45 2.97
C VAL A 289 8.25 5.04 4.38
N VAL A 290 9.19 5.13 5.32
CA VAL A 290 8.98 4.84 6.75
C VAL A 290 9.32 6.08 7.58
N SER A 291 8.39 6.52 8.42
CA SER A 291 8.52 7.71 9.28
C SER A 291 7.70 7.58 10.57
N ALA A 292 7.72 8.59 11.44
CA ALA A 292 6.97 8.60 12.69
C ALA A 292 5.96 9.77 12.78
N GLY A 293 4.76 9.52 13.34
CA GLY A 293 3.98 10.48 14.14
C GLY A 293 3.50 11.81 13.54
N LEU A 294 3.25 11.92 12.24
CA LEU A 294 2.60 13.09 11.63
C LEU A 294 1.25 12.72 11.00
N SER A 295 0.33 13.69 10.93
CA SER A 295 -0.85 13.64 10.08
C SER A 295 -0.48 13.19 8.67
N TRP A 296 -1.19 12.20 8.16
CA TRP A 296 -0.84 11.45 6.94
C TRP A 296 -2.09 11.08 6.14
N ASN A 297 -1.91 10.42 5.00
CA ASN A 297 -3.00 9.99 4.10
C ASN A 297 -3.97 11.15 3.73
N PRO A 298 -3.47 12.24 3.12
CA PRO A 298 -4.32 13.35 2.73
C PRO A 298 -5.34 12.92 1.68
N THR A 299 -6.57 13.41 1.81
CA THR A 299 -7.62 13.35 0.80
C THR A 299 -8.20 14.76 0.64
N PRO A 300 -8.07 15.42 -0.53
CA PRO A 300 -7.43 14.93 -1.76
C PRO A 300 -5.95 14.59 -1.58
N GLY A 301 -5.50 13.54 -2.26
CA GLY A 301 -4.11 13.08 -2.23
C GLY A 301 -3.12 14.14 -2.69
N ASP A 302 -1.87 14.07 -2.20
CA ASP A 302 -0.83 15.01 -2.62
C ASP A 302 -0.53 14.89 -4.12
N GLY A 303 -0.59 16.01 -4.83
CA GLY A 303 -0.49 16.09 -6.28
C GLY A 303 -1.75 15.67 -7.05
N ALA A 304 -2.87 15.40 -6.36
CA ALA A 304 -4.12 15.02 -7.03
C ALA A 304 -4.56 16.11 -8.01
N THR A 305 -5.05 15.69 -9.18
CA THR A 305 -5.63 16.58 -10.19
C THR A 305 -7.07 16.19 -10.43
N ASP A 306 -7.83 17.09 -11.08
CA ASP A 306 -9.25 16.88 -11.35
C ASP A 306 -10.09 16.66 -10.08
N VAL A 307 -9.74 17.35 -9.00
CA VAL A 307 -10.46 17.28 -7.71
C VAL A 307 -11.74 18.10 -7.77
N SER A 308 -12.86 17.55 -7.27
CA SER A 308 -14.14 18.27 -7.20
C SER A 308 -14.00 19.64 -6.52
N VAL A 309 -14.71 20.65 -7.05
CA VAL A 309 -14.76 21.97 -6.41
C VAL A 309 -15.48 21.97 -5.06
N ASP A 310 -16.23 20.91 -4.78
CA ASP A 310 -16.93 20.70 -3.50
C ASP A 310 -16.16 19.75 -2.57
N ALA A 311 -14.89 19.44 -2.88
CA ALA A 311 -14.09 18.53 -2.07
C ALA A 311 -13.84 19.08 -0.65
N SER A 312 -13.99 18.18 0.33
CA SER A 312 -13.50 18.38 1.70
C SER A 312 -12.09 17.83 1.85
N LEU A 313 -11.35 18.38 2.82
CA LEU A 313 -10.03 17.88 3.19
C LEU A 313 -10.19 16.85 4.30
N ASN A 314 -9.57 15.70 4.18
CA ASN A 314 -9.57 14.64 5.18
C ASN A 314 -8.13 14.14 5.33
N TRP A 315 -7.75 13.78 6.55
CA TRP A 315 -6.43 13.22 6.84
C TRP A 315 -6.56 12.16 7.93
N SER A 316 -5.53 11.34 8.07
CA SER A 316 -5.37 10.48 9.24
C SER A 316 -4.57 11.23 10.30
N SER A 317 -5.09 11.27 11.53
CA SER A 317 -4.44 11.90 12.68
C SER A 317 -3.06 11.28 12.97
N GLY A 318 -2.10 12.09 13.42
CA GLY A 318 -0.91 11.56 14.09
C GLY A 318 -1.29 10.86 15.41
N ILE A 319 -0.53 9.82 15.79
CA ILE A 319 -0.86 8.92 16.91
C ILE A 319 -0.96 9.60 18.29
N HIS A 320 -0.31 10.75 18.48
CA HIS A 320 -0.37 11.53 19.73
C HIS A 320 -1.16 12.83 19.58
N ALA A 321 -1.73 13.09 18.40
CA ALA A 321 -2.47 14.31 18.15
C ALA A 321 -3.83 14.22 18.85
N VAL A 322 -4.12 15.20 19.71
CA VAL A 322 -5.47 15.38 20.27
C VAL A 322 -6.24 16.46 19.51
N ARG A 323 -5.54 17.29 18.73
CA ARG A 323 -6.05 18.41 17.93
C ARG A 323 -5.16 18.68 16.73
N HIS A 324 -5.70 19.38 15.73
CA HIS A 324 -5.05 19.62 14.44
C HIS A 324 -5.12 21.09 14.02
N ASP A 325 -3.99 21.79 13.94
CA ASP A 325 -3.93 23.13 13.36
C ASP A 325 -3.87 23.04 11.83
N LEU A 326 -4.95 23.47 11.17
CA LEU A 326 -5.07 23.38 9.71
C LEU A 326 -4.66 24.69 9.00
N TYR A 327 -3.93 24.56 7.90
CA TYR A 327 -3.54 25.65 7.00
C TYR A 327 -3.97 25.32 5.57
N PHE A 328 -4.64 26.25 4.89
CA PHE A 328 -5.20 26.07 3.55
C PHE A 328 -5.10 27.36 2.73
N GLY A 329 -4.56 27.30 1.52
CA GLY A 329 -4.39 28.48 0.64
C GLY A 329 -3.96 28.14 -0.78
N THR A 330 -3.64 29.15 -1.59
CA THR A 330 -3.24 28.99 -3.01
C THR A 330 -1.74 29.21 -3.24
N SER A 331 -0.95 29.35 -2.17
CA SER A 331 0.48 29.64 -2.20
C SER A 331 1.21 28.67 -1.27
N PHE A 332 2.15 27.90 -1.84
CA PHE A 332 2.99 26.97 -1.09
C PHE A 332 3.74 27.66 0.05
N ASP A 333 4.38 28.81 -0.23
CA ASP A 333 5.22 29.51 0.74
C ASP A 333 4.40 30.05 1.92
N ASP A 334 3.18 30.55 1.65
CA ASP A 334 2.30 31.06 2.69
C ASP A 334 1.83 29.92 3.62
N VAL A 335 1.40 28.80 3.04
CA VAL A 335 0.99 27.60 3.79
C VAL A 335 2.15 26.97 4.55
N ASN A 336 3.35 26.91 3.96
CA ASN A 336 4.53 26.32 4.60
C ASN A 336 5.08 27.19 5.75
N SER A 337 4.99 28.51 5.65
CA SER A 337 5.58 29.41 6.64
C SER A 337 4.62 29.83 7.77
N ALA A 338 3.31 29.74 7.54
CA ALA A 338 2.30 30.11 8.53
C ALA A 338 2.38 29.26 9.81
N THR A 339 1.99 29.87 10.93
CA THR A 339 1.76 29.23 12.24
C THR A 339 0.47 29.79 12.84
N ALA A 340 -0.14 29.12 13.81
CA ALA A 340 -1.37 29.59 14.47
C ALA A 340 -1.28 31.01 15.08
N THR A 341 -0.07 31.51 15.35
CA THR A 341 0.17 32.86 15.91
C THR A 341 0.78 33.86 14.92
N ASN A 342 1.20 33.40 13.74
CA ASN A 342 1.81 34.23 12.71
C ASN A 342 1.39 33.74 11.32
N ASP A 343 0.35 34.38 10.78
CA ASP A 343 -0.26 34.07 9.50
C ASP A 343 -0.69 35.36 8.78
N PRO A 344 0.25 36.07 8.12
CA PRO A 344 -0.04 37.33 7.44
C PRO A 344 -0.89 37.14 6.17
N ALA A 345 -0.91 35.93 5.59
CA ALA A 345 -1.66 35.59 4.38
C ALA A 345 -3.10 35.13 4.70
N GLY A 346 -3.41 34.82 5.96
CA GLY A 346 -4.72 34.35 6.38
C GLY A 346 -5.00 32.93 5.90
N VAL A 347 -4.00 32.04 5.89
CA VAL A 347 -4.14 30.63 5.49
C VAL A 347 -4.49 29.68 6.64
N TYR A 348 -4.34 30.09 7.89
CA TYR A 348 -4.76 29.30 9.07
C TYR A 348 -6.29 29.17 9.11
N ARG A 349 -6.79 27.97 9.39
CA ARG A 349 -8.22 27.61 9.43
C ARG A 349 -8.71 27.20 10.81
N GLY A 350 -7.87 27.39 11.83
CA GLY A 350 -8.19 27.02 13.20
C GLY A 350 -7.83 25.58 13.53
N SER A 351 -7.88 25.30 14.83
CA SER A 351 -7.64 23.97 15.38
C SER A 351 -8.89 23.10 15.24
N GLN A 352 -8.75 21.90 14.69
CA GLN A 352 -9.83 20.92 14.48
C GLN A 352 -9.73 19.80 15.52
N ASP A 353 -10.88 19.37 16.04
CA ASP A 353 -11.00 18.21 16.94
C ASP A 353 -11.24 16.89 16.17
N VAL A 354 -11.50 16.98 14.86
CA VAL A 354 -11.73 15.85 13.94
C VAL A 354 -10.85 16.00 12.72
N SER A 355 -10.53 14.88 12.05
CA SER A 355 -9.59 14.86 10.92
C SER A 355 -10.23 15.16 9.56
N THR A 356 -11.18 16.12 9.54
CA THR A 356 -11.88 16.57 8.34
C THR A 356 -12.10 18.09 8.35
N TYR A 357 -12.16 18.70 7.16
CA TYR A 357 -12.41 20.12 6.97
C TYR A 357 -13.16 20.42 5.66
N GLU A 358 -14.31 21.07 5.79
CA GLU A 358 -15.11 21.54 4.66
C GLU A 358 -14.52 22.83 4.07
N THR A 359 -14.16 22.78 2.78
CA THR A 359 -13.48 23.92 2.12
C THR A 359 -14.40 25.11 1.85
N GLY A 360 -15.70 24.87 1.78
CA GLY A 360 -16.71 25.90 1.49
C GLY A 360 -16.80 26.30 0.02
N GLY A 361 -16.29 25.46 -0.89
CA GLY A 361 -16.29 25.66 -2.33
C GLY A 361 -14.95 26.21 -2.86
N LEU A 362 -14.48 25.61 -3.95
CA LEU A 362 -13.18 25.90 -4.55
C LEU A 362 -13.32 26.52 -5.94
N GLU A 363 -12.30 27.26 -6.37
CA GLU A 363 -12.22 27.77 -7.74
C GLU A 363 -11.79 26.65 -8.68
N MET A 364 -12.30 26.65 -9.92
CA MET A 364 -11.97 25.65 -10.93
C MET A 364 -10.57 25.86 -11.49
N ASN A 365 -9.90 24.77 -11.87
CA ASN A 365 -8.54 24.80 -12.44
C ASN A 365 -7.53 25.57 -11.57
N GLN A 366 -7.70 25.51 -10.25
CA GLN A 366 -6.87 26.19 -9.27
C GLN A 366 -6.13 25.16 -8.43
N THR A 367 -4.82 25.36 -8.25
CA THR A 367 -4.01 24.57 -7.32
C THR A 367 -4.11 25.16 -5.92
N TYR A 368 -4.44 24.31 -4.95
CA TYR A 368 -4.46 24.63 -3.52
C TYR A 368 -3.37 23.86 -2.80
N TYR A 369 -2.87 24.47 -1.72
CA TYR A 369 -1.86 23.94 -0.82
C TYR A 369 -2.44 23.88 0.58
N TRP A 370 -2.12 22.82 1.31
CA TRP A 370 -2.63 22.61 2.65
C TRP A 370 -1.69 21.80 3.52
N ARG A 371 -1.81 22.00 4.83
CA ARG A 371 -0.94 21.38 5.84
C ARG A 371 -1.73 21.21 7.13
N VAL A 372 -1.47 20.12 7.83
CA VAL A 372 -1.97 19.90 9.18
C VAL A 372 -0.80 19.82 10.14
N ASP A 373 -0.83 20.64 11.20
CA ASP A 373 0.10 20.50 12.32
C ASP A 373 -0.61 19.80 13.48
N ASP A 374 -0.06 18.70 13.96
CA ASP A 374 -0.62 17.93 15.07
C ASP A 374 -0.25 18.54 16.41
N ILE A 375 -1.22 18.60 17.32
CA ILE A 375 -1.04 19.13 18.67
C ILE A 375 -1.19 17.98 19.68
N GLY A 376 -0.14 17.73 20.46
CA GLY A 376 -0.12 16.73 21.52
C GLY A 376 -1.00 17.08 22.72
N ALA A 377 -1.22 16.10 23.61
CA ALA A 377 -2.03 16.30 24.82
C ALA A 377 -1.41 17.31 25.82
N PRO A 378 -2.24 18.06 26.59
CA PRO A 378 -1.75 18.93 27.66
C PRO A 378 -0.97 18.14 28.72
N PRO A 379 0.03 18.76 29.41
CA PRO A 379 0.33 20.19 29.44
C PRO A 379 1.43 20.63 28.46
N ALA A 380 1.93 19.73 27.60
CA ALA A 380 3.01 20.05 26.68
C ALA A 380 2.53 20.77 25.42
N ASP A 381 1.29 20.49 24.95
CA ASP A 381 0.69 21.01 23.70
C ASP A 381 1.71 21.07 22.55
N ALA A 382 2.58 20.05 22.47
CA ALA A 382 3.69 20.04 21.53
C ALA A 382 3.14 20.02 20.10
N VAL A 383 3.62 20.95 19.27
CA VAL A 383 3.19 21.08 17.87
C VAL A 383 4.17 20.31 16.98
N SER A 384 3.65 19.28 16.33
CA SER A 384 4.34 18.53 15.28
C SER A 384 3.92 19.08 13.93
N LYS A 385 4.79 19.87 13.30
CA LYS A 385 4.49 20.49 12.00
C LYS A 385 4.41 19.44 10.90
N GLY A 386 3.29 19.40 10.18
CA GLY A 386 3.10 18.45 9.08
C GLY A 386 3.75 18.85 7.76
N SER A 387 3.63 17.97 6.76
CA SER A 387 4.06 18.24 5.39
C SER A 387 3.03 19.06 4.63
N VAL A 388 3.46 19.86 3.65
CA VAL A 388 2.53 20.61 2.78
C VAL A 388 2.13 19.74 1.61
N TRP A 389 0.84 19.47 1.49
CA TRP A 389 0.21 18.76 0.38
C TRP A 389 -0.39 19.75 -0.61
N GLN A 390 -0.57 19.32 -1.86
CA GLN A 390 -1.22 20.11 -2.89
C GLN A 390 -2.24 19.30 -3.69
N PHE A 391 -3.21 19.98 -4.29
CA PHE A 391 -4.08 19.39 -5.30
C PHE A 391 -4.58 20.46 -6.28
N THR A 392 -4.99 20.05 -7.47
CA THR A 392 -5.58 20.90 -8.51
C THR A 392 -7.04 20.52 -8.73
N THR A 393 -7.92 21.50 -8.61
CA THR A 393 -9.35 21.31 -8.86
C THR A 393 -9.65 21.06 -10.33
N GLU A 394 -10.80 20.44 -10.58
CA GLU A 394 -11.30 20.15 -11.91
C GLU A 394 -11.34 21.37 -12.85
N PRO A 395 -11.05 21.19 -14.14
CA PRO A 395 -11.16 22.26 -15.11
C PRO A 395 -12.62 22.65 -15.37
N PHE A 396 -12.83 23.82 -15.97
CA PHE A 396 -14.18 24.23 -16.40
C PHE A 396 -14.69 23.39 -17.58
N ALA A 397 -13.79 23.02 -18.50
CA ALA A 397 -14.09 22.24 -19.70
C ALA A 397 -13.01 21.17 -19.92
N TYR A 398 -13.41 20.02 -20.47
CA TYR A 398 -12.55 18.86 -20.70
C TYR A 398 -12.28 18.63 -22.18
N PRO A 399 -11.13 18.08 -22.57
CA PRO A 399 -10.93 17.65 -23.95
C PRO A 399 -11.90 16.52 -24.29
N VAL A 400 -12.51 16.60 -25.48
CA VAL A 400 -13.17 15.44 -26.08
C VAL A 400 -12.10 14.41 -26.37
N ALA A 401 -12.29 13.18 -25.88
CA ALA A 401 -11.33 12.11 -26.07
C ALA A 401 -11.16 11.79 -27.56
N ARG A 402 -9.92 11.55 -28.01
CA ARG A 402 -9.58 11.37 -29.43
C ARG A 402 -10.34 10.21 -30.10
N GLU A 403 -10.59 9.13 -29.36
CA GLU A 403 -11.36 7.97 -29.79
C GLU A 403 -12.84 8.28 -30.04
N ASN A 404 -13.32 9.41 -29.51
CA ASN A 404 -14.69 9.89 -29.71
C ASN A 404 -14.79 10.89 -30.87
N ILE A 405 -13.73 11.09 -31.66
CA ILE A 405 -13.71 12.02 -32.79
C ILE A 405 -13.31 11.30 -34.07
N ILE A 406 -14.17 11.36 -35.07
CA ILE A 406 -13.88 10.91 -36.44
C ILE A 406 -13.62 12.15 -37.30
N ALA A 407 -12.39 12.29 -37.78
CA ALA A 407 -12.01 13.35 -38.71
C ALA A 407 -12.11 12.88 -40.17
N THR A 408 -12.74 13.68 -41.02
CA THR A 408 -12.84 13.45 -42.47
C THR A 408 -12.55 14.75 -43.21
N ALA A 409 -11.99 14.67 -44.41
CA ALA A 409 -11.68 15.87 -45.20
C ALA A 409 -12.09 15.71 -46.66
N SER A 410 -12.15 16.85 -47.34
CA SER A 410 -12.29 16.99 -48.78
C SER A 410 -11.29 16.13 -49.57
N THR A 411 -9.99 16.30 -49.31
CA THR A 411 -8.90 15.53 -49.90
C THR A 411 -7.72 15.39 -48.92
N SER A 412 -6.78 14.50 -49.25
CA SER A 412 -5.50 14.32 -48.56
C SER A 412 -4.39 14.05 -49.57
N ASN A 413 -3.23 14.68 -49.38
CA ASN A 413 -2.07 14.57 -50.27
C ASN A 413 -1.51 13.14 -50.35
N SER A 414 -1.59 12.40 -49.23
CA SER A 414 -1.15 11.02 -49.13
C SER A 414 -1.93 10.30 -48.02
N PRO A 415 -1.90 8.95 -47.99
CA PRO A 415 -2.50 8.18 -46.90
C PRO A 415 -1.90 8.47 -45.51
N ASP A 416 -0.66 8.97 -45.45
CA ASP A 416 0.04 9.28 -44.20
C ASP A 416 -0.20 10.73 -43.74
N GLU A 417 -0.88 11.57 -44.55
CA GLU A 417 -1.20 12.97 -44.26
C GLU A 417 -2.73 13.16 -44.18
N GLY A 418 -3.40 12.18 -43.57
CA GLY A 418 -4.85 12.09 -43.43
C GLY A 418 -5.45 13.06 -42.40
N PRO A 419 -6.76 13.32 -42.46
CA PRO A 419 -7.46 14.17 -41.48
C PRO A 419 -7.36 13.65 -40.04
N GLU A 420 -7.23 12.34 -39.82
CA GLU A 420 -7.07 11.71 -38.50
C GLU A 420 -5.88 12.26 -37.70
N ASN A 421 -4.84 12.73 -38.39
CA ASN A 421 -3.66 13.35 -37.78
C ASN A 421 -3.99 14.62 -36.99
N THR A 422 -5.14 15.24 -37.27
CA THR A 422 -5.57 16.45 -36.57
C THR A 422 -6.24 16.19 -35.23
N VAL A 423 -6.48 14.94 -34.85
CA VAL A 423 -7.15 14.59 -33.58
C VAL A 423 -6.48 13.45 -32.82
N ASN A 424 -5.54 12.74 -33.45
CA ASN A 424 -4.89 11.56 -32.85
C ASN A 424 -3.68 11.93 -31.97
N GLY A 425 -3.32 13.22 -31.88
CA GLY A 425 -2.17 13.73 -31.14
C GLY A 425 -0.86 13.80 -31.94
N SER A 426 -0.80 13.29 -33.18
CA SER A 426 0.44 13.30 -33.97
C SER A 426 0.89 14.71 -34.30
N GLY A 427 -0.05 15.63 -34.52
CA GLY A 427 0.23 17.03 -34.84
C GLY A 427 0.96 17.79 -33.72
N LEU A 428 1.18 17.16 -32.57
CA LEU A 428 1.88 17.70 -31.41
C LEU A 428 3.14 16.88 -31.10
N SER A 429 4.16 17.57 -30.62
CA SER A 429 5.33 16.97 -29.96
C SER A 429 5.11 16.94 -28.44
N GLU A 430 6.05 16.34 -27.70
CA GLU A 430 6.02 16.33 -26.22
C GLU A 430 5.89 17.73 -25.61
N GLU A 431 6.51 18.73 -26.24
CA GLU A 431 6.62 20.11 -25.73
C GLU A 431 5.77 21.12 -26.53
N GLY A 432 5.05 20.69 -27.59
CA GLY A 432 4.24 21.62 -28.39
C GLY A 432 3.90 21.13 -29.79
N HIS A 433 4.29 21.89 -30.82
CA HIS A 433 3.88 21.65 -32.20
C HIS A 433 4.83 20.69 -32.93
N SER A 434 4.30 19.66 -33.61
CA SER A 434 5.12 18.82 -34.51
C SER A 434 5.58 19.61 -35.73
N THR A 435 6.69 19.18 -36.35
CA THR A 435 7.18 19.69 -37.65
C THR A 435 7.27 18.60 -38.71
N THR A 436 6.95 17.36 -38.34
CA THR A 436 6.94 16.21 -39.25
C THR A 436 5.71 16.31 -40.15
N LEU A 437 5.89 16.21 -41.46
CA LEU A 437 4.79 16.45 -42.39
C LEU A 437 3.69 15.38 -42.30
N THR A 438 4.09 14.11 -42.12
CA THR A 438 3.17 12.97 -41.93
C THR A 438 2.47 12.93 -40.58
N ASP A 439 2.78 13.89 -39.69
CA ASP A 439 2.08 14.03 -38.43
C ASP A 439 0.87 14.97 -38.55
N MET A 440 0.63 15.54 -39.74
CA MET A 440 -0.34 16.62 -39.99
C MET A 440 -1.27 16.24 -41.14
N TRP A 441 -2.41 16.93 -41.25
CA TRP A 441 -3.25 16.85 -42.43
C TRP A 441 -2.77 17.85 -43.50
N LEU A 442 -2.66 17.37 -44.74
CA LEU A 442 -2.42 18.22 -45.91
C LEU A 442 -3.34 17.79 -47.05
N SER A 443 -4.00 18.76 -47.67
CA SER A 443 -4.89 18.54 -48.80
C SER A 443 -4.16 18.35 -50.14
N ASP A 444 -4.86 17.83 -51.16
CA ASP A 444 -4.28 17.54 -52.48
C ASP A 444 -3.85 18.81 -53.25
N SER A 445 -2.91 18.67 -54.20
CA SER A 445 -2.50 19.79 -55.06
C SER A 445 -3.62 20.20 -56.00
N GLY A 446 -3.86 21.50 -56.06
CA GLY A 446 -4.78 22.10 -57.02
C GLY A 446 -6.22 22.12 -56.50
N GLU A 447 -6.41 22.05 -55.20
CA GLU A 447 -7.72 22.17 -54.56
C GLU A 447 -8.15 23.65 -54.53
N PRO A 448 -9.18 24.04 -55.29
CA PRO A 448 -9.52 25.44 -55.44
C PRO A 448 -10.30 25.94 -54.22
N GLY A 449 -9.67 26.74 -53.36
CA GLY A 449 -10.34 27.73 -52.51
C GLY A 449 -11.47 27.27 -51.58
N SER A 450 -11.58 25.97 -51.29
CA SER A 450 -12.72 25.37 -50.59
C SER A 450 -12.43 24.03 -49.91
N ALA A 451 -11.15 23.73 -49.65
CA ALA A 451 -10.77 22.57 -48.86
C ALA A 451 -11.50 22.59 -47.51
N TRP A 452 -12.05 21.47 -47.09
CA TRP A 452 -12.73 21.35 -45.80
C TRP A 452 -12.24 20.13 -45.04
N ILE A 453 -12.33 20.23 -43.71
CA ILE A 453 -12.16 19.15 -42.75
C ILE A 453 -13.35 19.17 -41.78
N GLN A 454 -13.86 18.00 -41.42
CA GLN A 454 -15.04 17.79 -40.59
C GLN A 454 -14.71 16.80 -39.48
N TYR A 455 -15.22 17.12 -38.29
CA TYR A 455 -15.12 16.31 -37.08
C TYR A 455 -16.52 15.85 -36.69
N GLU A 456 -16.71 14.53 -36.59
CA GLU A 456 -17.91 13.90 -36.04
C GLU A 456 -17.59 13.38 -34.63
N PHE A 457 -18.45 13.70 -33.68
CA PHE A 457 -18.38 13.20 -32.32
C PHE A 457 -19.28 11.97 -32.12
N ASP A 458 -18.92 11.08 -31.19
CA ASP A 458 -19.72 9.90 -30.81
C ASP A 458 -21.14 10.29 -30.33
N ARG A 459 -21.26 11.42 -29.64
CA ARG A 459 -22.50 12.01 -29.17
C ARG A 459 -22.49 13.54 -29.29
N PRO A 460 -23.63 14.23 -29.10
CA PRO A 460 -23.64 15.69 -29.00
C PRO A 460 -22.85 16.19 -27.79
N TYR A 461 -21.98 17.16 -28.00
CA TYR A 461 -21.20 17.84 -26.94
C TYR A 461 -21.49 19.33 -26.90
N LYS A 462 -21.60 19.90 -25.70
CA LYS A 462 -21.57 21.36 -25.49
C LYS A 462 -20.12 21.84 -25.59
N ILE A 463 -19.64 22.02 -26.82
CA ILE A 463 -18.30 22.53 -27.07
C ILE A 463 -18.18 23.93 -26.45
N HIS A 464 -17.13 24.14 -25.66
CA HIS A 464 -16.75 25.40 -25.06
C HIS A 464 -15.85 26.20 -26.00
N GLN A 465 -14.82 25.54 -26.54
CA GLN A 465 -13.88 26.12 -27.49
C GLN A 465 -13.14 25.02 -28.25
N MET A 466 -12.57 25.39 -29.39
CA MET A 466 -11.56 24.57 -30.07
C MET A 466 -10.21 25.28 -30.13
N LEU A 467 -9.15 24.52 -29.94
CA LEU A 467 -7.76 24.97 -30.02
C LEU A 467 -7.18 24.42 -31.33
N VAL A 468 -6.67 25.31 -32.18
CA VAL A 468 -6.23 24.97 -33.54
C VAL A 468 -4.74 25.22 -33.70
N TRP A 469 -3.98 24.16 -33.93
CA TRP A 469 -2.58 24.19 -34.34
C TRP A 469 -2.50 24.08 -35.86
N ASN A 470 -1.91 25.10 -36.48
CA ASN A 470 -1.88 25.25 -37.93
C ASN A 470 -0.72 24.47 -38.58
N TYR A 471 -0.76 24.20 -39.88
CA TYR A 471 0.29 23.41 -40.55
C TYR A 471 1.70 23.97 -40.34
N ASN A 472 2.60 23.16 -39.76
CA ASN A 472 3.88 23.61 -39.22
C ASN A 472 5.11 23.03 -39.95
N GLY A 473 5.01 22.86 -41.27
CA GLY A 473 6.16 22.47 -42.08
C GLY A 473 7.24 23.56 -42.09
N SER A 474 8.52 23.17 -42.14
CA SER A 474 9.64 24.13 -42.12
C SER A 474 9.64 25.14 -43.29
N MET A 475 10.18 26.34 -43.04
CA MET A 475 10.38 27.41 -44.03
C MET A 475 9.07 27.83 -44.74
N ILE A 476 9.00 27.69 -46.06
CA ILE A 476 7.87 28.13 -46.87
C ILE A 476 6.62 27.26 -46.66
N LEU A 477 6.77 26.09 -46.05
CA LEU A 477 5.67 25.14 -45.91
C LEU A 477 4.61 25.59 -44.90
N THR A 478 4.96 26.45 -43.92
CA THR A 478 3.95 27.10 -43.05
C THR A 478 2.94 27.95 -43.83
N SER A 479 3.27 28.32 -45.08
CA SER A 479 2.34 29.03 -45.96
C SER A 479 1.17 28.17 -46.46
N TYR A 480 1.23 26.84 -46.28
CA TYR A 480 0.09 25.94 -46.55
C TYR A 480 -0.94 25.95 -45.43
N GLY A 481 -0.58 26.49 -44.26
CA GLY A 481 -1.50 26.66 -43.15
C GLY A 481 -2.71 27.50 -43.53
N LEU A 482 -3.87 27.11 -42.99
CA LEU A 482 -5.13 27.84 -43.13
C LEU A 482 -4.97 29.28 -42.61
N LYS A 483 -5.57 30.25 -43.30
CA LYS A 483 -5.60 31.65 -42.85
C LYS A 483 -7.02 32.06 -42.51
N GLU A 484 -7.83 32.42 -43.51
CA GLU A 484 -9.24 32.73 -43.28
C GLU A 484 -10.06 31.44 -43.41
N ILE A 485 -10.90 31.16 -42.42
CA ILE A 485 -11.73 29.95 -42.38
C ILE A 485 -13.18 30.28 -42.04
N THR A 486 -14.07 29.38 -42.46
CA THR A 486 -15.46 29.33 -42.03
C THR A 486 -15.63 28.10 -41.13
N VAL A 487 -16.17 28.28 -39.93
CA VAL A 487 -16.49 27.19 -39.01
C VAL A 487 -18.00 27.02 -38.98
N GLU A 488 -18.48 25.82 -39.21
CA GLU A 488 -19.90 25.47 -39.18
C GLU A 488 -20.13 24.31 -38.22
N CYS A 489 -21.27 24.32 -37.53
CA CYS A 489 -21.65 23.28 -36.57
C CYS A 489 -23.00 22.67 -36.94
N SER A 490 -23.21 21.40 -36.58
CA SER A 490 -24.46 20.70 -36.84
C SER A 490 -24.74 19.63 -35.77
N SER A 491 -26.01 19.32 -35.54
CA SER A 491 -26.46 18.16 -34.74
C SER A 491 -26.70 16.90 -35.57
N ASP A 492 -26.88 17.02 -36.89
CA ASP A 492 -27.36 15.94 -37.77
C ASP A 492 -26.61 15.82 -39.11
N ALA A 493 -25.59 16.65 -39.33
CA ALA A 493 -24.84 16.81 -40.57
C ALA A 493 -25.66 17.23 -41.81
N ALA A 494 -26.95 17.53 -41.66
CA ALA A 494 -27.82 18.04 -42.71
C ALA A 494 -27.98 19.56 -42.62
N ASP A 495 -28.27 20.06 -41.42
CA ASP A 495 -28.47 21.47 -41.15
C ASP A 495 -27.23 22.07 -40.46
N TRP A 496 -26.58 23.02 -41.13
CA TRP A 496 -25.33 23.63 -40.68
C TRP A 496 -25.54 25.09 -40.29
N THR A 497 -25.00 25.46 -39.13
CA THR A 497 -24.99 26.83 -38.62
C THR A 497 -23.57 27.35 -38.57
N GLN A 498 -23.31 28.47 -39.22
CA GLN A 498 -22.01 29.12 -39.17
C GLN A 498 -21.72 29.71 -37.78
N LEU A 499 -20.54 29.41 -37.23
CA LEU A 499 -20.05 29.96 -35.98
C LEU A 499 -19.32 31.28 -36.25
N GLY A 500 -19.94 32.40 -35.86
CA GLY A 500 -19.39 33.75 -36.07
C GLY A 500 -19.29 34.17 -37.55
N ASN A 501 -18.64 35.31 -37.80
CA ASN A 501 -18.51 35.89 -39.15
C ASN A 501 -17.16 35.55 -39.82
N GLY A 502 -16.75 34.28 -39.74
CA GLY A 502 -15.43 33.80 -40.21
C GLY A 502 -14.32 34.06 -39.19
N HIS A 503 -13.23 33.29 -39.27
CA HIS A 503 -12.10 33.34 -38.34
C HIS A 503 -10.78 33.42 -39.09
N GLU A 504 -9.78 34.08 -38.51
CA GLU A 504 -8.41 34.08 -39.02
C GLU A 504 -7.50 33.28 -38.08
N LEU A 505 -6.82 32.26 -38.60
CA LEU A 505 -5.87 31.43 -37.87
C LEU A 505 -4.45 31.99 -38.00
N ALA A 506 -3.70 32.01 -36.90
CA ALA A 506 -2.29 32.41 -36.92
C ALA A 506 -1.44 31.46 -37.79
N GLN A 507 -0.44 32.01 -38.50
CA GLN A 507 0.55 31.19 -39.21
C GLN A 507 1.45 30.47 -38.20
N ALA A 508 1.73 29.19 -38.42
CA ALA A 508 2.70 28.46 -37.61
C ALA A 508 4.12 29.01 -37.82
N SER A 509 4.99 28.89 -36.81
CA SER A 509 6.37 29.42 -36.86
C SER A 509 7.32 28.57 -37.69
N GLY A 510 6.99 27.30 -37.94
CA GLY A 510 7.86 26.30 -38.55
C GLY A 510 8.87 25.71 -37.57
N ALA A 511 8.78 26.04 -36.28
CA ALA A 511 9.62 25.50 -35.22
C ALA A 511 8.92 24.33 -34.51
N LYS A 512 9.72 23.33 -34.12
CA LYS A 512 9.27 22.25 -33.25
C LYS A 512 9.00 22.83 -31.85
N ASP A 513 8.02 22.26 -31.14
CA ASP A 513 7.77 22.55 -29.73
C ASP A 513 7.24 24.00 -29.48
N ASP A 514 6.66 24.64 -30.50
CA ASP A 514 6.00 25.95 -30.36
C ASP A 514 4.58 25.79 -29.81
N ALA A 515 4.31 26.26 -28.59
CA ALA A 515 2.99 26.10 -27.96
C ALA A 515 1.87 26.97 -28.57
N GLN A 516 2.11 27.70 -29.66
CA GLN A 516 1.12 28.58 -30.27
C GLN A 516 -0.03 27.83 -30.97
N TYR A 517 -1.26 28.20 -30.60
CA TYR A 517 -2.51 27.80 -31.23
C TYR A 517 -3.47 28.99 -31.33
N THR A 518 -4.48 28.86 -32.19
CA THR A 518 -5.62 29.79 -32.24
C THR A 518 -6.81 29.21 -31.48
N THR A 519 -7.38 29.98 -30.56
CA THR A 519 -8.60 29.59 -29.82
C THR A 519 -9.84 30.15 -30.50
N ILE A 520 -10.84 29.30 -30.74
CA ILE A 520 -12.15 29.70 -31.26
C ILE A 520 -13.23 29.25 -30.25
N ALA A 521 -13.93 30.21 -29.66
CA ALA A 521 -14.97 29.97 -28.66
C ALA A 521 -16.31 29.55 -29.28
N PHE A 522 -17.08 28.77 -28.53
CA PHE A 522 -18.39 28.25 -28.91
C PHE A 522 -19.42 28.66 -27.85
N ASP A 523 -20.49 29.34 -28.28
CA ASP A 523 -21.60 29.77 -27.41
C ASP A 523 -22.94 29.09 -27.78
N GLY A 524 -22.89 28.05 -28.63
CA GLY A 524 -24.07 27.38 -29.19
C GLY A 524 -24.63 26.24 -28.33
N PRO A 525 -25.74 25.60 -28.75
CA PRO A 525 -26.23 24.36 -28.13
C PRO A 525 -25.24 23.20 -28.33
N PRO A 526 -25.46 22.03 -27.70
CA PRO A 526 -24.67 20.84 -27.99
C PRO A 526 -24.68 20.48 -29.48
N VAL A 527 -23.53 20.13 -30.03
CA VAL A 527 -23.32 19.80 -31.45
C VAL A 527 -22.65 18.44 -31.59
N LYS A 528 -22.94 17.74 -32.68
CA LYS A 528 -22.33 16.45 -33.01
C LYS A 528 -21.27 16.57 -34.12
N TYR A 529 -21.33 17.65 -34.90
CA TYR A 529 -20.44 17.87 -36.03
C TYR A 529 -19.86 19.28 -36.01
N VAL A 530 -18.57 19.41 -36.30
CA VAL A 530 -17.90 20.68 -36.58
C VAL A 530 -17.17 20.56 -37.92
N LYS A 531 -17.32 21.54 -38.80
CA LYS A 531 -16.67 21.59 -40.11
C LYS A 531 -15.92 22.90 -40.27
N ILE A 532 -14.65 22.80 -40.65
CA ILE A 532 -13.78 23.92 -40.98
C ILE A 532 -13.62 23.95 -42.50
N THR A 533 -14.01 25.04 -43.13
CA THR A 533 -13.82 25.28 -44.57
C THR A 533 -12.77 26.37 -44.76
N ALA A 534 -11.75 26.08 -45.54
CA ALA A 534 -10.70 27.02 -45.90
C ALA A 534 -11.22 28.07 -46.89
N ASN A 535 -11.12 29.36 -46.53
CA ASN A 535 -11.35 30.46 -47.45
C ASN A 535 -10.03 30.93 -48.08
N SER A 536 -8.92 30.89 -47.32
CA SER A 536 -7.58 31.22 -47.80
C SER A 536 -6.46 30.53 -46.99
N ASN A 537 -5.22 30.58 -47.48
CA ASN A 537 -4.00 30.14 -46.79
C ASN A 537 -2.96 31.27 -46.70
N TRP A 538 -1.92 31.07 -45.91
CA TRP A 538 -0.84 32.05 -45.73
C TRP A 538 0.05 32.26 -46.98
N GLY A 539 -0.10 31.43 -48.00
CA GLY A 539 0.57 31.53 -49.29
C GLY A 539 0.05 32.63 -50.23
N GLY A 540 -1.00 33.36 -49.86
CA GLY A 540 -1.49 34.52 -50.62
C GLY A 540 -1.98 34.19 -52.04
N GLY A 541 -2.52 32.99 -52.24
CA GLY A 541 -3.00 32.52 -53.54
C GLY A 541 -1.92 31.97 -54.48
N VAL A 542 -0.69 31.77 -53.98
CA VAL A 542 0.39 31.11 -54.72
C VAL A 542 0.26 29.58 -54.68
N PHE A 543 -0.37 29.04 -53.63
CA PHE A 543 -0.53 27.62 -53.41
C PHE A 543 -2.01 27.26 -53.27
N ASP A 544 -2.46 26.27 -54.04
CA ASP A 544 -3.81 25.69 -53.98
C ASP A 544 -3.77 24.38 -53.16
N ARG A 545 -3.35 24.51 -51.90
CA ARG A 545 -3.23 23.43 -50.89
C ARG A 545 -3.46 24.00 -49.49
N TYR A 546 -3.97 23.18 -48.59
CA TYR A 546 -4.35 23.59 -47.24
C TYR A 546 -3.96 22.51 -46.23
N GLY A 547 -3.47 22.91 -45.06
CA GLY A 547 -3.13 21.94 -44.00
C GLY A 547 -3.43 22.44 -42.60
N LEU A 548 -3.51 21.47 -41.67
CA LEU A 548 -3.62 21.68 -40.23
C LEU A 548 -2.78 20.64 -39.50
N SER A 549 -2.32 20.99 -38.30
CA SER A 549 -1.57 20.07 -37.44
C SER A 549 -2.48 19.33 -36.47
N GLU A 550 -3.18 20.05 -35.60
CA GLU A 550 -4.01 19.46 -34.54
C GLU A 550 -5.20 20.37 -34.24
N VAL A 551 -6.34 19.78 -33.88
CA VAL A 551 -7.52 20.48 -33.36
C VAL A 551 -8.00 19.77 -32.10
N ARG A 552 -7.95 20.45 -30.96
CA ARG A 552 -8.51 19.96 -29.69
C ARG A 552 -9.83 20.65 -29.39
N PHE A 553 -10.88 19.86 -29.17
CA PHE A 553 -12.19 20.35 -28.76
C PHE A 553 -12.34 20.22 -27.25
N LEU A 554 -12.63 21.33 -26.57
CA LEU A 554 -12.94 21.35 -25.14
C LEU A 554 -14.45 21.46 -24.97
N TYR A 555 -15.05 20.63 -24.12
CA TYR A 555 -16.50 20.59 -23.87
C TYR A 555 -16.83 20.84 -22.40
N ILE A 556 -18.01 21.43 -22.15
CA ILE A 556 -18.56 21.61 -20.81
C ILE A 556 -19.32 20.33 -20.42
N PRO A 557 -18.98 19.66 -19.32
CA PRO A 557 -19.71 18.48 -18.87
C PRO A 557 -21.03 18.88 -18.23
N LEU A 558 -22.14 18.61 -18.91
CA LEU A 558 -23.47 19.01 -18.45
C LEU A 558 -24.24 17.93 -17.69
N HIS A 559 -23.77 16.69 -17.72
CA HIS A 559 -24.40 15.56 -17.05
C HIS A 559 -23.71 15.26 -15.72
N ALA A 560 -24.48 14.70 -14.78
CA ALA A 560 -23.96 14.11 -13.56
C ALA A 560 -22.97 12.98 -13.92
N ARG A 561 -21.85 12.92 -13.21
CA ARG A 561 -20.76 11.94 -13.44
C ARG A 561 -20.11 11.54 -12.12
N GLU A 562 -19.28 10.51 -12.14
CA GLU A 562 -18.50 10.04 -10.97
C GLU A 562 -19.38 9.80 -9.73
N PRO A 563 -20.35 8.87 -9.81
CA PRO A 563 -21.18 8.53 -8.67
C PRO A 563 -20.35 7.97 -7.50
N GLN A 564 -20.78 8.29 -6.29
CA GLN A 564 -20.37 7.68 -5.04
C GLN A 564 -21.63 7.15 -4.32
N PRO A 565 -21.69 5.85 -3.96
CA PRO A 565 -20.75 4.79 -4.31
C PRO A 565 -20.52 4.68 -5.82
N SER A 566 -19.33 4.19 -6.20
CA SER A 566 -19.04 3.89 -7.60
C SER A 566 -20.07 2.90 -8.16
N SER A 567 -20.42 3.05 -9.43
CA SER A 567 -21.39 2.15 -10.04
C SER A 567 -20.82 0.72 -10.08
N GLY A 568 -21.55 -0.23 -9.48
CA GLY A 568 -21.13 -1.61 -9.28
C GLY A 568 -20.56 -1.89 -7.90
N ALA A 569 -20.49 -0.91 -6.99
CA ALA A 569 -20.03 -1.14 -5.62
C ALA A 569 -20.90 -2.19 -4.90
N GLU A 570 -20.24 -3.06 -4.13
CA GLU A 570 -20.84 -4.11 -3.30
C GLU A 570 -20.57 -3.81 -1.83
N ASN A 571 -21.27 -4.50 -0.91
CA ASN A 571 -21.11 -4.34 0.54
C ASN A 571 -21.23 -2.89 1.03
N VAL A 572 -22.05 -2.08 0.37
CA VAL A 572 -22.24 -0.67 0.72
C VAL A 572 -23.07 -0.57 2.00
N ASN A 573 -22.56 0.12 3.02
CA ASN A 573 -23.34 0.39 4.22
C ASN A 573 -24.63 1.15 3.83
N PRO A 574 -25.84 0.71 4.26
CA PRO A 574 -27.09 1.32 3.86
C PRO A 574 -27.31 2.74 4.42
N GLU A 575 -26.43 3.25 5.28
CA GLU A 575 -26.36 4.66 5.70
C GLU A 575 -25.50 5.54 4.77
N VAL A 576 -25.09 5.01 3.62
CA VAL A 576 -24.27 5.72 2.65
C VAL A 576 -24.91 7.04 2.19
N THR A 577 -24.07 8.06 2.05
CA THR A 577 -24.42 9.29 1.32
C THR A 577 -24.16 9.07 -0.16
N LEU A 578 -25.20 9.15 -0.98
CA LEU A 578 -25.03 9.21 -2.42
C LEU A 578 -24.48 10.58 -2.77
N SER A 579 -23.41 10.65 -3.57
CA SER A 579 -22.91 11.91 -4.13
C SER A 579 -22.45 11.71 -5.56
N TRP A 580 -22.35 12.81 -6.30
CA TRP A 580 -21.92 12.79 -7.70
C TRP A 580 -21.27 14.12 -8.04
N ARG A 581 -20.53 14.14 -9.14
CA ARG A 581 -20.02 15.38 -9.71
C ARG A 581 -21.10 16.00 -10.59
N ALA A 582 -21.60 17.15 -10.16
CA ALA A 582 -22.66 17.88 -10.85
C ALA A 582 -22.29 18.28 -12.30
N GLY A 583 -23.30 18.36 -13.15
CA GLY A 583 -23.23 19.06 -14.41
C GLY A 583 -22.89 20.54 -14.19
N ARG A 584 -21.94 21.09 -14.97
CA ARG A 584 -21.40 22.45 -14.79
C ARG A 584 -22.43 23.58 -14.81
N GLN A 585 -23.57 23.35 -15.45
CA GLN A 585 -24.65 24.32 -15.55
C GLN A 585 -25.91 23.85 -14.80
N ALA A 586 -25.83 22.81 -13.99
CA ALA A 586 -26.98 22.37 -13.20
C ALA A 586 -27.33 23.42 -12.13
N ALA A 587 -28.62 23.65 -11.96
CA ALA A 587 -29.17 24.45 -10.85
C ALA A 587 -29.82 23.55 -9.78
N GLU A 588 -30.38 22.42 -10.22
CA GLU A 588 -31.04 21.42 -9.38
C GLU A 588 -30.75 20.02 -9.94
N HIS A 589 -30.90 19.00 -9.09
CA HIS A 589 -30.68 17.61 -9.41
C HIS A 589 -31.93 16.80 -9.06
N ASN A 590 -32.46 16.05 -10.03
CA ASN A 590 -33.54 15.09 -9.81
C ASN A 590 -32.94 13.69 -9.67
N LEU A 591 -32.88 13.19 -8.43
CA LEU A 591 -32.37 11.85 -8.12
C LEU A 591 -33.52 10.84 -8.08
N TYR A 592 -33.34 9.75 -8.82
CA TYR A 592 -34.25 8.61 -8.86
C TYR A 592 -33.52 7.39 -8.33
N ILE A 593 -34.12 6.65 -7.37
CA ILE A 593 -33.53 5.43 -6.82
C ILE A 593 -34.58 4.34 -6.60
N SER A 594 -34.27 3.10 -6.96
CA SER A 594 -35.15 1.95 -6.77
C SER A 594 -34.39 0.62 -6.87
N THR A 595 -34.94 -0.45 -6.31
CA THR A 595 -34.50 -1.83 -6.58
C THR A 595 -35.01 -2.35 -7.94
N ASP A 596 -35.85 -1.58 -8.64
CA ASP A 596 -36.37 -1.87 -9.98
C ASP A 596 -35.70 -0.95 -11.00
N GLU A 597 -34.74 -1.48 -11.75
CA GLU A 597 -33.95 -0.76 -12.75
C GLU A 597 -34.83 -0.04 -13.77
N GLN A 598 -35.89 -0.69 -14.24
CA GLN A 598 -36.75 -0.13 -15.29
C GLN A 598 -37.50 1.11 -14.79
N LYS A 599 -37.85 1.17 -13.50
CA LYS A 599 -38.47 2.37 -12.92
C LYS A 599 -37.54 3.57 -12.90
N VAL A 600 -36.25 3.33 -12.72
CA VAL A 600 -35.21 4.37 -12.73
C VAL A 600 -34.98 4.84 -14.16
N VAL A 601 -34.87 3.90 -15.12
CA VAL A 601 -34.75 4.21 -16.54
C VAL A 601 -35.93 5.08 -17.01
N ASP A 602 -37.16 4.73 -16.67
CA ASP A 602 -38.37 5.41 -17.16
C ASP A 602 -38.78 6.67 -16.37
N ASP A 603 -37.96 7.17 -15.44
CA ASP A 603 -38.27 8.33 -14.56
C ASP A 603 -39.54 8.16 -13.69
N ILE A 604 -39.92 6.92 -13.35
CA ILE A 604 -41.12 6.62 -12.56
C ILE A 604 -40.84 6.20 -11.11
N ALA A 605 -39.57 5.97 -10.77
CA ALA A 605 -39.14 5.82 -9.38
C ALA A 605 -39.43 7.10 -8.57
N PRO A 606 -39.56 7.01 -7.22
CA PRO A 606 -39.63 8.20 -6.38
C PRO A 606 -38.46 9.16 -6.66
N VAL A 607 -38.78 10.44 -6.84
CA VAL A 607 -37.80 11.48 -7.13
C VAL A 607 -37.49 12.31 -5.90
N SER A 608 -36.20 12.46 -5.60
CA SER A 608 -35.66 13.44 -4.66
C SER A 608 -35.13 14.62 -5.45
N VAL A 609 -35.54 15.84 -5.11
CA VAL A 609 -35.06 17.07 -5.77
C VAL A 609 -34.13 17.78 -4.81
N VAL A 610 -32.85 17.86 -5.17
CA VAL A 610 -31.79 18.43 -4.32
C VAL A 610 -31.02 19.52 -5.06
N THR A 611 -30.47 20.48 -4.31
CA THR A 611 -29.64 21.57 -4.84
C THR A 611 -28.15 21.33 -4.64
N GLU A 612 -27.79 20.41 -3.75
CA GLU A 612 -26.43 19.92 -3.56
C GLU A 612 -26.27 18.60 -4.30
N ALA A 613 -25.08 18.29 -4.80
CA ALA A 613 -24.80 17.07 -5.55
C ALA A 613 -24.66 15.83 -4.65
N ARG A 614 -25.56 15.69 -3.67
CA ARG A 614 -25.62 14.60 -2.70
C ARG A 614 -27.04 14.38 -2.15
N ASP A 615 -27.32 13.16 -1.72
CA ASP A 615 -28.56 12.77 -1.02
C ASP A 615 -28.31 11.57 -0.09
N ILE A 616 -29.15 11.41 0.95
CA ILE A 616 -29.08 10.29 1.90
C ILE A 616 -30.40 9.51 1.83
N PRO A 617 -30.52 8.52 0.93
CA PRO A 617 -31.74 7.74 0.79
C PRO A 617 -31.93 6.75 1.95
N SER A 618 -33.17 6.31 2.16
CA SER A 618 -33.46 5.17 3.03
C SER A 618 -33.27 3.88 2.24
N LEU A 619 -32.28 3.07 2.61
CA LEU A 619 -31.92 1.82 1.94
C LEU A 619 -32.12 0.62 2.87
N ASP A 620 -32.43 -0.54 2.33
CA ASP A 620 -32.51 -1.81 3.06
C ASP A 620 -31.24 -2.64 2.85
N LEU A 621 -30.89 -3.50 3.82
CA LEU A 621 -29.77 -4.44 3.74
C LEU A 621 -30.01 -5.54 2.68
N GLY A 622 -28.94 -6.04 2.08
CA GLY A 622 -28.93 -7.17 1.14
C GLY A 622 -29.67 -6.91 -0.17
N GLN A 623 -29.68 -5.65 -0.63
CA GLN A 623 -30.45 -5.22 -1.80
C GLN A 623 -29.57 -4.54 -2.85
N THR A 624 -29.85 -4.79 -4.13
CA THR A 624 -29.28 -4.01 -5.23
C THR A 624 -30.18 -2.82 -5.57
N TYR A 625 -29.62 -1.62 -5.55
CA TYR A 625 -30.28 -0.39 -5.95
C TYR A 625 -29.72 0.12 -7.27
N TYR A 626 -30.63 0.62 -8.09
CA TYR A 626 -30.35 1.37 -9.31
C TYR A 626 -30.71 2.83 -9.07
N TRP A 627 -29.92 3.75 -9.60
CA TRP A 627 -30.19 5.17 -9.45
C TRP A 627 -29.64 5.99 -10.61
N LYS A 628 -30.23 7.16 -10.83
CA LYS A 628 -29.73 8.14 -11.80
C LYS A 628 -30.02 9.55 -11.33
N VAL A 629 -29.26 10.51 -11.88
CA VAL A 629 -29.46 11.94 -11.61
C VAL A 629 -29.68 12.68 -12.92
N ASN A 630 -30.87 13.26 -13.06
CA ASN A 630 -31.17 14.16 -14.17
C ASN A 630 -30.79 15.59 -13.74
N GLU A 631 -29.94 16.24 -14.54
CA GLU A 631 -29.46 17.60 -14.30
C GLU A 631 -30.46 18.63 -14.83
N VAL A 632 -30.83 19.60 -14.01
CA VAL A 632 -31.90 20.55 -14.32
C VAL A 632 -31.38 21.98 -14.33
N ASN A 633 -31.66 22.71 -15.42
CA ASN A 633 -31.49 24.16 -15.51
C ASN A 633 -32.53 24.79 -16.44
N MET A 634 -33.47 25.54 -15.86
CA MET A 634 -34.57 26.19 -16.59
C MET A 634 -34.12 27.34 -17.52
N ALA A 635 -32.88 27.81 -17.40
CA ALA A 635 -32.31 28.82 -18.29
C ALA A 635 -31.72 28.23 -19.58
N GLU A 636 -31.49 26.91 -19.63
CA GLU A 636 -30.86 26.21 -20.75
C GLU A 636 -31.89 25.43 -21.58
N THR A 637 -31.50 25.02 -22.79
CA THR A 637 -32.33 24.17 -23.68
C THR A 637 -31.51 22.98 -24.18
N PRO A 638 -31.91 21.72 -23.89
CA PRO A 638 -33.07 21.34 -23.05
C PRO A 638 -32.87 21.72 -21.57
N SER A 639 -33.98 21.93 -20.85
CA SER A 639 -33.94 22.35 -19.44
C SER A 639 -33.68 21.21 -18.46
N VAL A 640 -33.77 19.96 -18.93
CA VAL A 640 -33.48 18.74 -18.20
C VAL A 640 -32.58 17.88 -19.07
N LEU A 641 -31.46 17.44 -18.50
CA LEU A 641 -30.51 16.53 -19.12
C LEU A 641 -30.56 15.21 -18.38
N GLU A 642 -30.95 14.16 -19.09
CA GLU A 642 -31.05 12.83 -18.51
C GLU A 642 -29.66 12.27 -18.14
N GLY A 643 -29.58 11.66 -16.95
CA GLY A 643 -28.38 11.01 -16.45
C GLY A 643 -28.25 9.56 -16.89
N GLN A 644 -27.07 8.98 -16.66
CA GLN A 644 -26.87 7.53 -16.80
C GLN A 644 -27.39 6.79 -15.57
N VAL A 645 -27.79 5.53 -15.74
CA VAL A 645 -28.17 4.65 -14.63
C VAL A 645 -26.92 4.01 -14.04
N TRP A 646 -26.77 4.16 -12.74
CA TRP A 646 -25.76 3.54 -11.90
C TRP A 646 -26.41 2.51 -10.98
N LYS A 647 -25.60 1.60 -10.42
CA LYS A 647 -26.08 0.59 -9.46
C LYS A 647 -25.11 0.38 -8.31
N PHE A 648 -25.58 -0.12 -7.17
CA PHE A 648 -24.75 -0.65 -6.09
C PHE A 648 -25.56 -1.67 -5.27
N ALA A 649 -24.87 -2.52 -4.50
CA ALA A 649 -25.49 -3.46 -3.56
C ALA A 649 -25.16 -3.08 -2.11
N THR A 650 -26.18 -3.06 -1.25
CA THR A 650 -26.00 -2.83 0.18
C THR A 650 -25.43 -4.07 0.88
N SER A 651 -24.74 -3.89 2.01
CA SER A 651 -24.27 -5.00 2.84
C SER A 651 -25.43 -5.90 3.30
N ASP A 652 -25.17 -7.18 3.50
CA ASP A 652 -26.18 -8.15 3.94
C ASP A 652 -26.55 -7.99 5.42
N PHE A 653 -25.65 -7.40 6.20
CA PHE A 653 -25.81 -7.16 7.63
C PHE A 653 -25.21 -5.82 8.08
N LEU A 654 -25.55 -5.43 9.31
CA LEU A 654 -24.81 -4.44 10.09
C LEU A 654 -24.07 -5.15 11.23
N VAL A 655 -22.82 -4.75 11.47
CA VAL A 655 -22.02 -5.22 12.61
C VAL A 655 -22.50 -4.52 13.88
N VAL A 656 -22.79 -5.30 14.91
CA VAL A 656 -22.92 -4.80 16.28
C VAL A 656 -21.54 -4.81 16.90
N ASP A 657 -20.87 -5.96 16.91
CA ASP A 657 -19.48 -6.16 17.31
C ASP A 657 -18.86 -7.24 16.41
N ASP A 658 -17.67 -6.99 15.90
CA ASP A 658 -16.81 -7.96 15.21
C ASP A 658 -15.53 -8.23 16.02
N PHE A 659 -15.38 -7.63 17.21
CA PHE A 659 -14.24 -7.78 18.11
C PHE A 659 -12.85 -7.36 17.58
N GLU A 660 -12.74 -7.00 16.30
CA GLU A 660 -11.50 -6.54 15.64
C GLU A 660 -10.94 -5.23 16.19
N SER A 661 -11.80 -4.38 16.76
CA SER A 661 -11.41 -3.05 17.23
C SER A 661 -10.73 -3.04 18.60
N TYR A 662 -10.69 -4.17 19.30
CA TYR A 662 -10.17 -4.23 20.68
C TYR A 662 -8.67 -4.48 20.71
N ASN A 663 -8.00 -3.91 21.73
CA ASN A 663 -6.57 -4.06 21.94
C ASN A 663 -6.21 -3.87 23.42
N ASP A 664 -5.02 -4.34 23.80
CA ASP A 664 -4.51 -4.28 25.18
C ASP A 664 -3.64 -3.04 25.46
N ILE A 665 -3.74 -2.02 24.60
CA ILE A 665 -3.07 -0.75 24.83
C ILE A 665 -3.68 -0.11 26.08
N PRO A 666 -2.88 0.53 26.97
CA PRO A 666 -3.42 1.27 28.09
C PRO A 666 -4.44 2.32 27.63
N VAL A 667 -5.56 2.45 28.35
CA VAL A 667 -6.63 3.42 28.03
C VAL A 667 -6.10 4.86 27.95
N GLU A 668 -5.11 5.18 28.78
CA GLU A 668 -4.45 6.49 28.80
C GLU A 668 -3.58 6.77 27.57
N GLU A 669 -3.28 5.73 26.79
CA GLU A 669 -2.55 5.77 25.52
C GLU A 669 -3.48 5.59 24.31
N GLY A 670 -4.80 5.66 24.53
CA GLY A 670 -5.81 5.52 23.47
C GLY A 670 -6.26 4.09 23.20
N GLY A 671 -5.94 3.15 24.10
CA GLY A 671 -6.35 1.76 23.95
C GLY A 671 -7.85 1.51 24.11
N ASN A 672 -8.30 0.40 23.54
CA ASN A 672 -9.68 -0.04 23.54
C ASN A 672 -9.79 -1.48 24.08
N PRO A 673 -9.58 -1.71 25.39
CA PRO A 673 -9.72 -3.04 25.96
C PRO A 673 -11.19 -3.48 26.01
N VAL A 674 -11.44 -4.74 25.67
CA VAL A 674 -12.80 -5.29 25.50
C VAL A 674 -13.68 -5.16 26.74
N TYR A 675 -13.11 -5.33 27.94
CA TYR A 675 -13.83 -5.27 29.22
C TYR A 675 -14.33 -3.87 29.62
N LEU A 676 -13.93 -2.81 28.90
CA LEU A 676 -14.54 -1.48 29.07
C LEU A 676 -15.81 -1.31 28.24
N THR A 677 -15.91 -2.03 27.13
CA THR A 677 -17.10 -2.01 26.26
C THR A 677 -18.11 -3.06 26.72
N TRP A 678 -17.63 -4.23 27.08
CA TRP A 678 -18.40 -5.33 27.65
C TRP A 678 -18.12 -5.46 29.14
N VAL A 679 -18.99 -4.90 29.97
CA VAL A 679 -18.84 -4.94 31.43
C VAL A 679 -19.22 -6.32 31.95
N ASP A 680 -18.27 -7.02 32.55
CA ASP A 680 -18.38 -8.40 33.02
C ASP A 680 -18.51 -8.51 34.55
N GLY A 681 -18.21 -9.70 35.10
CA GLY A 681 -18.24 -10.00 36.52
C GLY A 681 -16.91 -9.82 37.25
N PHE A 682 -15.84 -9.38 36.58
CA PHE A 682 -14.48 -9.38 37.13
C PHE A 682 -14.37 -8.57 38.44
N ASP A 683 -15.01 -7.40 38.49
CA ASP A 683 -15.07 -6.54 39.68
C ASP A 683 -16.12 -6.98 40.72
N ASN A 684 -17.01 -7.92 40.37
CA ASN A 684 -18.06 -8.44 41.25
C ASN A 684 -18.20 -9.98 41.17
N PRO A 685 -17.12 -10.74 41.43
CA PRO A 685 -17.06 -12.17 41.17
C PRO A 685 -17.91 -13.00 42.15
N ALA A 686 -18.49 -12.36 43.17
CA ALA A 686 -19.36 -13.01 44.15
C ALA A 686 -20.78 -13.25 43.63
N THR A 687 -21.21 -12.50 42.60
CA THR A 687 -22.58 -12.59 42.05
C THR A 687 -22.60 -12.82 40.55
N ASN A 688 -21.62 -12.25 39.83
CA ASN A 688 -21.42 -12.45 38.41
C ASN A 688 -20.10 -13.20 38.19
N GLY A 689 -20.14 -14.40 37.64
CA GLY A 689 -19.00 -15.27 37.40
C GLY A 689 -18.38 -15.13 36.02
N SER A 690 -18.79 -14.13 35.23
CA SER A 690 -18.18 -13.88 33.92
C SER A 690 -16.83 -13.20 34.01
N THR A 691 -15.98 -13.49 33.04
CA THR A 691 -14.79 -12.70 32.72
C THR A 691 -14.67 -12.64 31.20
N ILE A 692 -14.52 -11.45 30.64
CA ILE A 692 -14.36 -11.24 29.20
C ILE A 692 -12.92 -10.85 28.86
N GLY A 693 -12.34 -11.55 27.88
CA GLY A 693 -10.93 -11.47 27.57
C GLY A 693 -10.06 -12.30 28.53
N TYR A 694 -8.92 -12.79 28.05
CA TYR A 694 -7.94 -13.46 28.90
C TYR A 694 -7.41 -12.52 29.99
N VAL A 695 -7.10 -13.11 31.16
CA VAL A 695 -6.65 -12.37 32.34
C VAL A 695 -5.24 -12.77 32.79
N GLU A 696 -4.53 -13.54 31.96
CA GLU A 696 -3.14 -13.88 32.25
C GLU A 696 -2.26 -12.64 32.08
N ALA A 697 -1.47 -12.33 33.10
CA ALA A 697 -0.65 -11.14 33.08
C ALA A 697 0.38 -11.21 31.95
N PHE A 698 0.48 -10.14 31.16
CA PHE A 698 1.38 -10.01 30.01
C PHE A 698 1.02 -10.86 28.78
N GLU A 699 -0.15 -11.49 28.76
CA GLU A 699 -0.73 -12.11 27.57
C GLU A 699 -1.84 -11.24 26.99
N PRO A 700 -2.10 -11.29 25.65
CA PRO A 700 -3.21 -10.57 25.05
C PRO A 700 -4.56 -10.99 25.62
N SER A 701 -5.50 -10.05 25.80
CA SER A 701 -6.86 -10.36 26.27
C SER A 701 -7.74 -10.95 25.17
N MET A 702 -7.44 -10.67 23.90
CA MET A 702 -8.18 -11.18 22.74
C MET A 702 -7.56 -12.48 22.21
N GLU A 703 -8.38 -13.35 21.63
CA GLU A 703 -7.97 -14.61 21.00
C GLU A 703 -7.63 -14.37 19.52
N SER A 704 -6.56 -14.96 19.02
CA SER A 704 -6.04 -14.74 17.65
C SER A 704 -5.76 -16.02 16.85
N GLY A 705 -6.05 -17.19 17.42
CA GLY A 705 -5.97 -18.49 16.75
C GLY A 705 -7.35 -19.14 16.54
N ILE A 706 -8.30 -18.93 17.45
CA ILE A 706 -9.69 -19.38 17.29
C ILE A 706 -10.53 -18.17 16.86
N ILE A 707 -10.70 -17.98 15.56
CA ILE A 707 -11.37 -16.82 14.93
C ILE A 707 -12.45 -17.32 13.97
N HIS A 708 -13.57 -16.60 13.86
CA HIS A 708 -14.59 -16.88 12.85
C HIS A 708 -14.33 -16.09 11.57
N SER A 709 -14.16 -14.76 11.69
CA SER A 709 -13.77 -13.89 10.59
C SER A 709 -12.86 -12.78 11.10
N GLY A 710 -12.09 -12.14 10.22
CA GLY A 710 -11.14 -11.10 10.64
C GLY A 710 -9.88 -11.68 11.29
N GLY A 711 -9.50 -11.15 12.45
CA GLY A 711 -8.23 -11.42 13.12
C GLY A 711 -8.34 -11.64 14.62
N LEU A 712 -9.50 -11.40 15.25
CA LEU A 712 -9.68 -11.54 16.69
C LEU A 712 -11.05 -12.11 17.05
N SER A 713 -11.09 -12.95 18.08
CA SER A 713 -12.33 -13.28 18.80
C SER A 713 -12.19 -12.99 20.29
N VAL A 714 -13.31 -12.92 21.01
CA VAL A 714 -13.31 -12.70 22.45
C VAL A 714 -13.53 -13.99 23.24
N PRO A 715 -12.63 -14.37 24.16
CA PRO A 715 -12.91 -15.43 25.11
C PRO A 715 -13.86 -14.91 26.20
N PHE A 716 -14.97 -15.63 26.41
CA PHE A 716 -15.89 -15.42 27.53
C PHE A 716 -15.76 -16.59 28.50
N MET A 717 -15.24 -16.33 29.69
CA MET A 717 -15.18 -17.33 30.75
C MET A 717 -16.43 -17.23 31.64
N TYR A 718 -17.01 -18.37 31.99
CA TYR A 718 -18.15 -18.46 32.92
C TYR A 718 -17.84 -19.34 34.15
N ASP A 719 -18.35 -18.94 35.32
CA ASP A 719 -18.39 -19.73 36.56
C ASP A 719 -19.75 -19.54 37.24
N ASN A 720 -20.65 -20.50 37.06
CA ASN A 720 -22.00 -20.44 37.61
C ASN A 720 -22.16 -21.21 38.91
N ASN A 721 -21.08 -21.44 39.67
CA ASN A 721 -21.21 -22.07 40.98
C ASN A 721 -21.88 -21.13 42.00
N MET A 722 -23.21 -21.26 42.14
CA MET A 722 -24.08 -20.37 42.94
C MET A 722 -24.08 -18.91 42.45
N LYS A 723 -23.82 -18.70 41.15
CA LYS A 723 -23.75 -17.41 40.46
C LYS A 723 -24.40 -17.50 39.08
N PHE A 724 -24.56 -16.38 38.41
CA PHE A 724 -24.75 -16.31 36.95
C PHE A 724 -23.50 -15.69 36.33
N SER A 725 -23.30 -15.82 35.02
CA SER A 725 -22.18 -15.19 34.32
C SER A 725 -22.74 -14.35 33.17
N GLU A 726 -22.49 -13.05 33.14
CA GLU A 726 -23.06 -12.13 32.14
C GLU A 726 -22.06 -11.00 31.82
N ALA A 727 -21.87 -10.70 30.54
CA ALA A 727 -21.17 -9.48 30.10
C ALA A 727 -22.17 -8.59 29.35
N VAL A 728 -22.08 -7.28 29.60
CA VAL A 728 -23.08 -6.29 29.15
C VAL A 728 -22.40 -5.19 28.34
N ARG A 729 -22.87 -4.98 27.12
CA ARG A 729 -22.52 -3.82 26.28
C ARG A 729 -23.61 -2.77 26.31
N THR A 730 -23.20 -1.51 26.52
CA THR A 730 -24.11 -0.35 26.53
C THR A 730 -23.94 0.50 25.27
N PHE A 731 -25.05 0.95 24.68
CA PHE A 731 -25.05 1.84 23.52
C PHE A 731 -25.41 3.28 23.92
N ASN A 732 -24.47 4.21 23.71
CA ASN A 732 -24.69 5.64 23.91
C ASN A 732 -24.05 6.47 22.77
N PRO A 733 -24.84 7.06 21.85
CA PRO A 733 -26.31 7.06 21.83
C PRO A 733 -26.92 5.68 21.59
N SER A 734 -28.21 5.53 21.89
CA SER A 734 -28.96 4.29 21.61
C SER A 734 -29.03 4.00 20.12
N GLN A 735 -29.07 2.71 19.75
CA GLN A 735 -29.21 2.25 18.36
C GLN A 735 -30.69 2.06 17.97
N ASP A 736 -30.98 2.19 16.66
CA ASP A 736 -32.29 1.92 16.06
C ASP A 736 -32.20 0.69 15.15
N TRP A 737 -32.65 -0.46 15.67
CA TRP A 737 -32.67 -1.75 14.96
C TRP A 737 -33.97 -1.97 14.17
N THR A 738 -34.78 -0.93 13.93
CA THR A 738 -35.94 -1.01 13.02
C THR A 738 -35.63 -0.55 11.60
N ARG A 739 -34.45 0.03 11.39
CA ARG A 739 -34.00 0.52 10.09
C ARG A 739 -33.52 -0.61 9.19
N HIS A 740 -33.39 -0.31 7.91
CA HIS A 740 -32.73 -1.15 6.91
C HIS A 740 -33.29 -2.58 6.76
N GLY A 741 -34.56 -2.78 7.14
CA GLY A 741 -35.24 -4.06 7.06
C GLY A 741 -34.83 -5.10 8.11
N ILE A 742 -34.05 -4.71 9.14
CA ILE A 742 -33.52 -5.60 10.19
C ILE A 742 -34.63 -6.37 10.93
N LYS A 743 -34.41 -7.66 11.15
CA LYS A 743 -35.32 -8.56 11.88
C LYS A 743 -34.61 -9.55 12.79
N VAL A 744 -33.34 -9.86 12.52
CA VAL A 744 -32.60 -10.93 13.20
C VAL A 744 -31.31 -10.38 13.79
N LEU A 745 -30.99 -10.80 15.01
CA LEU A 745 -29.68 -10.65 15.64
C LEU A 745 -28.99 -12.03 15.60
N SER A 746 -27.79 -12.08 15.07
CA SER A 746 -26.99 -13.30 14.97
C SER A 746 -25.75 -13.20 15.85
N LEU A 747 -25.39 -14.29 16.52
CA LEU A 747 -24.18 -14.40 17.32
C LEU A 747 -23.40 -15.65 16.88
N TYR A 748 -22.13 -15.48 16.56
CA TYR A 748 -21.21 -16.57 16.28
C TYR A 748 -20.47 -16.95 17.56
N PHE A 749 -20.45 -18.25 17.89
CA PHE A 749 -19.78 -18.75 19.08
C PHE A 749 -19.05 -20.08 18.85
N HIS A 750 -17.95 -20.27 19.56
CA HIS A 750 -17.16 -21.51 19.60
C HIS A 750 -16.91 -21.93 21.05
N GLY A 751 -17.15 -23.20 21.39
CA GLY A 751 -16.98 -23.70 22.75
C GLY A 751 -15.81 -24.67 22.89
N GLU A 752 -15.19 -24.71 24.07
CA GLU A 752 -14.10 -25.65 24.37
C GLU A 752 -14.63 -27.05 24.76
N PRO A 753 -14.00 -28.15 24.29
CA PRO A 753 -14.37 -29.51 24.67
C PRO A 753 -14.32 -29.79 26.17
N GLN A 754 -13.64 -28.96 26.96
CA GLN A 754 -13.49 -29.15 28.41
C GLN A 754 -14.54 -28.42 29.24
N ASN A 755 -15.43 -27.68 28.57
CA ASN A 755 -16.51 -26.94 29.20
C ASN A 755 -17.45 -27.84 30.00
N SER A 756 -17.96 -27.29 31.11
CA SER A 756 -19.08 -27.89 31.83
C SER A 756 -20.39 -27.40 31.23
N LEU A 757 -21.35 -28.31 31.00
CA LEU A 757 -22.65 -27.97 30.44
C LEU A 757 -23.32 -26.80 31.18
N GLU A 758 -23.78 -25.80 30.42
CA GLU A 758 -24.45 -24.63 30.95
C GLU A 758 -25.38 -24.01 29.90
N GLN A 759 -26.44 -23.34 30.35
CA GLN A 759 -27.41 -22.72 29.43
C GLN A 759 -26.98 -21.30 29.05
N MET A 760 -26.61 -21.10 27.78
CA MET A 760 -26.36 -19.78 27.20
C MET A 760 -27.68 -19.00 26.98
N TYR A 761 -27.62 -17.67 27.10
CA TYR A 761 -28.71 -16.74 26.83
C TYR A 761 -28.18 -15.36 26.38
N VAL A 762 -29.05 -14.58 25.74
CA VAL A 762 -28.83 -13.17 25.39
C VAL A 762 -29.91 -12.31 26.03
N LYS A 763 -29.60 -11.06 26.38
CA LYS A 763 -30.59 -10.04 26.73
C LYS A 763 -30.47 -8.85 25.80
N VAL A 764 -31.60 -8.37 25.28
CA VAL A 764 -31.69 -7.09 24.58
C VAL A 764 -32.55 -6.17 25.41
N ASN A 765 -32.02 -5.03 25.88
CA ASN A 765 -32.70 -4.12 26.81
C ASN A 765 -33.39 -4.87 27.99
N GLY A 766 -32.68 -5.84 28.58
CA GLY A 766 -33.17 -6.68 29.68
C GLY A 766 -34.18 -7.78 29.31
N SER A 767 -34.65 -7.86 28.07
CA SER A 767 -35.50 -8.97 27.60
C SER A 767 -34.64 -10.19 27.28
N LYS A 768 -34.79 -11.26 28.06
CA LYS A 768 -33.96 -12.48 27.98
C LYS A 768 -34.48 -13.49 26.95
N VAL A 769 -33.59 -13.93 26.06
CA VAL A 769 -33.77 -15.05 25.13
C VAL A 769 -32.79 -16.14 25.51
N VAL A 770 -33.26 -17.38 25.62
CA VAL A 770 -32.41 -18.54 25.91
C VAL A 770 -31.98 -19.18 24.60
N TYR A 771 -30.73 -19.63 24.51
CA TYR A 771 -30.24 -20.38 23.35
C TYR A 771 -31.14 -21.59 23.09
N ASP A 772 -31.66 -21.67 21.87
CA ASP A 772 -32.67 -22.64 21.45
C ASP A 772 -32.07 -23.89 20.78
N GLY A 773 -30.74 -23.93 20.60
CA GLY A 773 -29.97 -25.14 20.25
C GLY A 773 -29.70 -26.06 21.44
N ASP A 774 -28.79 -27.03 21.27
CA ASP A 774 -28.42 -27.95 22.34
C ASP A 774 -27.47 -27.23 23.32
N PRO A 775 -27.75 -27.20 24.64
CA PRO A 775 -26.81 -26.62 25.59
C PRO A 775 -25.42 -27.28 25.57
N ALA A 776 -25.28 -28.48 24.99
CA ALA A 776 -23.99 -29.13 24.78
C ALA A 776 -23.16 -28.53 23.63
N ASP A 777 -23.74 -27.65 22.79
CA ASP A 777 -23.04 -27.00 21.67
C ASP A 777 -21.88 -26.11 22.14
N ILE A 778 -21.89 -25.66 23.39
CA ILE A 778 -20.77 -24.94 24.01
C ILE A 778 -19.61 -25.87 24.43
N LYS A 779 -19.72 -27.17 24.17
CA LYS A 779 -18.74 -28.19 24.54
C LYS A 779 -18.68 -29.26 23.45
N PRO A 780 -18.03 -28.98 22.31
CA PRO A 780 -17.95 -29.93 21.21
C PRO A 780 -17.33 -31.24 21.69
N THR A 781 -17.92 -32.36 21.26
CA THR A 781 -17.44 -33.73 21.58
C THR A 781 -17.11 -34.53 20.32
N ASP A 782 -17.39 -33.94 19.16
CA ASP A 782 -17.06 -34.49 17.86
C ASP A 782 -15.66 -34.01 17.45
N ILE A 783 -14.82 -34.96 17.02
CA ILE A 783 -13.44 -34.68 16.62
C ILE A 783 -13.39 -33.72 15.42
N GLU A 784 -14.39 -33.79 14.54
CA GLU A 784 -14.55 -32.91 13.38
C GLU A 784 -14.67 -31.44 13.79
N TYR A 785 -15.48 -31.16 14.82
CA TYR A 785 -15.72 -29.81 15.35
C TYR A 785 -14.59 -29.32 16.25
N MET A 786 -14.02 -30.22 17.06
CA MET A 786 -12.99 -29.88 18.05
C MET A 786 -11.69 -29.42 17.39
N GLU A 787 -11.22 -30.11 16.35
CA GLU A 787 -9.91 -29.81 15.76
C GLU A 787 -9.95 -28.67 14.74
N ARG A 788 -11.14 -28.32 14.24
CA ARG A 788 -11.30 -27.22 13.27
C ARG A 788 -11.63 -25.87 13.86
N GLY A 789 -11.87 -25.78 15.18
CA GLY A 789 -12.34 -24.52 15.75
C GLY A 789 -13.69 -24.07 15.18
N MET A 790 -14.55 -25.00 14.72
CA MET A 790 -15.78 -24.64 13.98
C MET A 790 -16.74 -23.78 14.81
N TRP A 791 -17.27 -22.75 14.17
CA TRP A 791 -18.20 -21.81 14.79
C TRP A 791 -19.65 -22.21 14.60
N LYS A 792 -20.48 -21.92 15.60
CA LYS A 792 -21.94 -22.04 15.54
C LYS A 792 -22.56 -20.67 15.46
N VAL A 793 -23.61 -20.53 14.64
CA VAL A 793 -24.41 -19.31 14.60
C VAL A 793 -25.71 -19.48 15.38
N TRP A 794 -26.04 -18.50 16.22
CA TRP A 794 -27.33 -18.39 16.88
C TRP A 794 -28.13 -17.22 16.33
N ASN A 795 -29.22 -17.52 15.63
CA ASN A 795 -30.12 -16.53 15.04
C ASN A 795 -31.33 -16.24 15.95
N ILE A 796 -31.43 -15.01 16.43
CA ILE A 796 -32.49 -14.53 17.34
C ILE A 796 -33.48 -13.65 16.56
N ASP A 797 -34.75 -14.08 16.48
CA ASP A 797 -35.83 -13.23 16.00
C ASP A 797 -36.08 -12.09 16.99
N LEU A 798 -35.98 -10.85 16.50
CA LEU A 798 -36.20 -9.65 17.31
C LEU A 798 -37.68 -9.35 17.56
N ALA A 799 -38.59 -9.83 16.72
CA ALA A 799 -40.02 -9.58 16.81
C ALA A 799 -40.66 -10.03 18.15
N PRO A 800 -40.38 -11.23 18.69
CA PRO A 800 -40.99 -11.69 19.95
C PRO A 800 -40.42 -11.04 21.22
N LEU A 801 -39.35 -10.25 21.14
CA LEU A 801 -38.66 -9.71 22.34
C LEU A 801 -39.49 -8.70 23.13
N GLY A 802 -40.46 -8.04 22.48
CA GLY A 802 -41.33 -7.05 23.10
C GLY A 802 -40.61 -5.78 23.58
N VAL A 803 -39.40 -5.52 23.09
CA VAL A 803 -38.59 -4.33 23.39
C VAL A 803 -38.77 -3.25 22.33
N ASP A 804 -38.49 -2.00 22.69
CA ASP A 804 -38.46 -0.89 21.73
C ASP A 804 -37.18 -0.95 20.89
N LEU A 805 -37.27 -1.59 19.73
CA LEU A 805 -36.15 -1.76 18.79
C LEU A 805 -35.65 -0.42 18.21
N GLN A 806 -36.40 0.68 18.32
CA GLN A 806 -35.91 2.02 17.90
C GLN A 806 -34.91 2.62 18.89
N LYS A 807 -34.80 2.02 20.08
CA LYS A 807 -34.00 2.55 21.18
C LYS A 807 -33.33 1.44 21.96
N ILE A 808 -32.42 0.73 21.31
CA ILE A 808 -31.56 -0.27 21.96
C ILE A 808 -30.43 0.44 22.70
N THR A 809 -30.37 0.22 24.00
CA THR A 809 -29.37 0.79 24.91
C THR A 809 -28.44 -0.24 25.50
N GLU A 810 -28.82 -1.53 25.46
CA GLU A 810 -28.08 -2.60 26.12
C GLU A 810 -28.23 -3.93 25.38
N LEU A 811 -27.11 -4.65 25.23
CA LEU A 811 -27.02 -6.04 24.80
C LEU A 811 -26.19 -6.81 25.84
N ALA A 812 -26.64 -7.97 26.29
CA ALA A 812 -25.88 -8.83 27.19
C ALA A 812 -25.81 -10.26 26.68
N ILE A 813 -24.66 -10.90 26.91
CA ILE A 813 -24.44 -12.33 26.68
C ILE A 813 -24.20 -12.97 28.05
N GLY A 814 -24.82 -14.11 28.32
CA GLY A 814 -24.65 -14.76 29.61
C GLY A 814 -24.96 -16.24 29.65
N PHE A 815 -24.64 -16.84 30.79
CA PHE A 815 -24.75 -18.25 31.07
C PHE A 815 -25.46 -18.45 32.42
N GLY A 816 -26.32 -19.47 32.48
CA GLY A 816 -27.06 -19.84 33.68
C GLY A 816 -28.34 -19.03 33.90
N ASN A 817 -28.72 -18.87 35.16
CA ASN A 817 -30.01 -18.27 35.53
C ASN A 817 -29.90 -17.36 36.76
N GLU A 818 -29.83 -16.04 36.52
CA GLU A 818 -29.82 -15.00 37.56
C GLU A 818 -30.99 -15.08 38.55
N ASN A 819 -32.13 -15.62 38.13
CA ASN A 819 -33.34 -15.72 38.96
C ASN A 819 -33.40 -17.03 39.77
N ASN A 820 -32.47 -17.96 39.53
CA ASN A 820 -32.39 -19.24 40.22
C ASN A 820 -30.94 -19.75 40.30
N LEU A 821 -30.18 -19.16 41.23
CA LEU A 821 -28.77 -19.51 41.45
C LEU A 821 -28.66 -20.93 42.02
N THR A 822 -28.11 -21.84 41.22
CA THR A 822 -27.78 -23.22 41.60
C THR A 822 -26.28 -23.46 41.43
N ALA A 823 -25.77 -24.61 41.89
CA ALA A 823 -24.42 -25.02 41.50
C ALA A 823 -24.43 -25.30 39.99
N GLY A 824 -23.72 -24.48 39.21
CA GLY A 824 -23.59 -24.58 37.75
C GLY A 824 -22.18 -24.97 37.31
N GLY A 825 -21.98 -24.96 35.99
CA GLY A 825 -20.71 -25.30 35.35
C GLY A 825 -19.76 -24.11 35.24
N SER A 826 -18.54 -24.38 34.77
CA SER A 826 -17.58 -23.38 34.31
C SER A 826 -16.95 -23.79 32.98
N GLY A 827 -16.45 -22.81 32.22
CA GLY A 827 -15.85 -23.02 30.91
C GLY A 827 -15.48 -21.73 30.18
N VAL A 828 -15.03 -21.85 28.93
CA VAL A 828 -14.67 -20.75 28.02
C VAL A 828 -15.44 -20.90 26.71
N VAL A 829 -16.16 -19.87 26.29
CA VAL A 829 -16.82 -19.79 24.98
C VAL A 829 -16.29 -18.56 24.27
N TYR A 830 -15.82 -18.74 23.05
CA TYR A 830 -15.36 -17.66 22.19
C TYR A 830 -16.57 -17.07 21.45
N PHE A 831 -16.60 -15.75 21.33
CA PHE A 831 -17.55 -15.01 20.51
C PHE A 831 -16.79 -14.15 19.52
N ASP A 832 -17.35 -14.01 18.33
CA ASP A 832 -16.77 -13.19 17.28
C ASP A 832 -17.91 -12.34 16.69
N ASP A 833 -18.36 -12.63 15.49
CA ASP A 833 -19.39 -11.84 14.85
C ASP A 833 -20.73 -11.75 15.62
N ILE A 834 -21.13 -10.52 15.94
CA ILE A 834 -22.47 -10.15 16.38
C ILE A 834 -23.06 -9.23 15.33
N ARG A 835 -24.05 -9.73 14.58
CA ARG A 835 -24.53 -9.09 13.33
C ARG A 835 -26.05 -8.94 13.31
N LEU A 836 -26.55 -7.92 12.63
CA LEU A 836 -27.98 -7.66 12.42
C LEU A 836 -28.35 -7.89 10.96
N TYR A 837 -29.34 -8.73 10.71
CA TYR A 837 -29.77 -9.14 9.39
C TYR A 837 -31.25 -8.83 9.10
N PRO A 838 -31.64 -8.64 7.82
CA PRO A 838 -33.04 -8.51 7.43
C PRO A 838 -33.83 -9.82 7.46
N SER A 839 -33.11 -10.96 7.46
CA SER A 839 -33.60 -12.34 7.61
C SER A 839 -32.47 -13.19 8.19
N ALA A 840 -32.78 -14.32 8.81
CA ALA A 840 -31.74 -15.20 9.35
C ALA A 840 -30.79 -15.62 8.22
N PRO A 841 -29.46 -15.52 8.41
CA PRO A 841 -28.51 -16.08 7.47
C PRO A 841 -28.74 -17.59 7.37
N GLU A 842 -28.68 -18.13 6.16
CA GLU A 842 -28.67 -19.57 5.96
C GLU A 842 -27.37 -20.13 6.56
N PRO A 843 -27.41 -21.25 7.29
CA PRO A 843 -26.18 -21.87 7.79
C PRO A 843 -25.30 -22.25 6.60
N PRO A 844 -23.96 -22.22 6.77
CA PRO A 844 -23.07 -22.65 5.72
C PRO A 844 -23.38 -24.10 5.33
N GLU A 845 -23.34 -24.36 4.03
CA GLU A 845 -23.48 -25.68 3.47
C GLU A 845 -22.14 -26.41 3.62
N GLU A 846 -22.12 -27.36 4.55
CA GLU A 846 -20.95 -28.20 4.85
C GLU A 846 -21.10 -29.60 4.27
N ILE A 847 -20.10 -30.03 3.50
CA ILE A 847 -20.03 -31.36 2.90
C ILE A 847 -18.83 -32.07 3.50
N TRP A 848 -19.13 -33.06 4.34
CA TRP A 848 -18.16 -33.91 5.00
C TRP A 848 -17.92 -35.18 4.22
N LEU A 849 -16.66 -35.45 3.91
CA LEU A 849 -16.22 -36.64 3.19
C LEU A 849 -15.07 -37.31 3.95
N GLU A 850 -15.25 -38.58 4.29
CA GLU A 850 -14.16 -39.43 4.79
C GLU A 850 -13.21 -39.73 3.63
N ALA A 851 -11.91 -39.52 3.81
CA ALA A 851 -10.92 -39.69 2.74
C ALA A 851 -10.86 -41.15 2.26
N GLU A 852 -11.08 -42.13 3.14
CA GLU A 852 -11.19 -43.53 2.76
C GLU A 852 -12.46 -43.91 1.99
N ALA A 853 -13.46 -43.02 1.97
CA ALA A 853 -14.75 -43.26 1.33
C ALA A 853 -14.81 -42.75 -0.12
N ALA A 854 -13.67 -42.52 -0.78
CA ALA A 854 -13.62 -42.10 -2.18
C ALA A 854 -14.50 -42.97 -3.09
N THR A 855 -15.30 -42.34 -3.94
CA THR A 855 -16.12 -43.00 -4.98
C THR A 855 -15.25 -43.91 -5.84
N THR A 856 -14.09 -43.41 -6.27
CA THR A 856 -13.05 -44.23 -6.91
C THR A 856 -11.72 -43.97 -6.22
N MET A 857 -11.11 -45.05 -5.73
CA MET A 857 -9.78 -45.04 -5.14
C MET A 857 -8.76 -45.55 -6.16
N GLY A 858 -7.85 -44.68 -6.60
CA GLY A 858 -6.72 -45.06 -7.43
C GLY A 858 -5.88 -46.16 -6.77
N ALA A 859 -5.38 -47.11 -7.57
CA ALA A 859 -4.66 -48.29 -7.06
C ALA A 859 -3.37 -47.96 -6.28
N SER A 860 -2.83 -46.76 -6.42
CA SER A 860 -1.66 -46.29 -5.69
C SER A 860 -1.98 -45.81 -4.27
N TRP A 861 -3.23 -45.48 -3.94
CA TRP A 861 -3.63 -45.11 -2.58
C TRP A 861 -3.68 -46.33 -1.65
N LYS A 862 -3.15 -46.18 -0.44
CA LYS A 862 -3.17 -47.19 0.62
C LYS A 862 -4.15 -46.78 1.71
N LEU A 863 -4.75 -47.78 2.35
CA LEU A 863 -5.70 -47.61 3.45
C LEU A 863 -5.06 -48.09 4.76
N TYR A 864 -5.24 -47.32 5.83
CA TYR A 864 -4.68 -47.61 7.14
C TYR A 864 -5.79 -47.65 8.19
N ASP A 865 -5.70 -48.58 9.14
CA ASP A 865 -6.56 -48.61 10.33
C ASP A 865 -5.89 -47.76 11.42
N ASP A 866 -6.56 -46.68 11.85
CA ASP A 866 -6.06 -45.76 12.87
C ASP A 866 -7.22 -45.28 13.75
N PRO A 867 -7.29 -45.62 15.04
CA PRO A 867 -8.38 -45.17 15.90
C PRO A 867 -8.38 -43.66 16.20
N THR A 868 -7.34 -42.91 15.78
CA THR A 868 -7.25 -41.44 15.91
C THR A 868 -7.75 -40.69 14.67
N SER A 869 -7.98 -41.42 13.57
CA SER A 869 -8.70 -40.97 12.38
C SER A 869 -10.20 -40.82 12.63
N SER A 870 -10.86 -39.91 11.91
CA SER A 870 -12.31 -39.98 11.71
C SER A 870 -12.65 -41.31 11.03
N GLY A 871 -13.81 -41.90 11.35
CA GLY A 871 -14.17 -43.24 10.85
C GLY A 871 -13.26 -44.42 11.30
N GLY A 872 -12.13 -44.15 11.98
CA GLY A 872 -11.12 -45.13 12.39
C GLY A 872 -10.15 -45.56 11.28
N ARG A 873 -10.11 -44.86 10.13
CA ARG A 873 -9.26 -45.18 8.97
C ARG A 873 -8.85 -43.92 8.21
N HIS A 874 -7.74 -43.99 7.47
CA HIS A 874 -7.31 -42.91 6.57
C HIS A 874 -6.60 -43.47 5.34
N ILE A 875 -6.33 -42.60 4.35
CA ILE A 875 -5.56 -42.93 3.14
C ILE A 875 -4.20 -42.22 3.13
N GLY A 876 -3.23 -42.73 2.38
CA GLY A 876 -1.95 -42.02 2.24
C GLY A 876 -0.92 -42.66 1.31
N SER A 877 0.27 -42.06 1.27
CA SER A 877 1.47 -42.53 0.56
C SER A 877 2.57 -43.02 1.53
N GLU A 878 3.32 -44.05 1.13
CA GLU A 878 4.56 -44.45 1.81
C GLU A 878 5.76 -43.73 1.19
N ASP A 879 6.87 -43.67 1.93
CA ASP A 879 8.16 -43.19 1.40
C ASP A 879 8.53 -43.91 0.09
N GLY A 880 8.81 -43.14 -0.95
CA GLY A 880 9.17 -43.61 -2.29
C GLY A 880 7.99 -43.93 -3.22
N ASP A 881 6.75 -43.73 -2.77
CA ASP A 881 5.52 -43.86 -3.57
C ASP A 881 4.96 -42.48 -3.99
N GLY A 882 5.79 -41.43 -4.12
CA GLY A 882 5.39 -40.09 -4.61
C GLY A 882 5.69 -39.89 -6.10
N ASP A 883 4.93 -39.02 -6.77
CA ASP A 883 5.15 -38.59 -8.15
C ASP A 883 5.37 -37.06 -8.19
N ASP A 884 6.56 -36.61 -7.79
CA ASP A 884 7.00 -35.20 -7.76
C ASP A 884 7.28 -34.64 -9.17
N ASN A 885 6.44 -35.02 -10.13
CA ASN A 885 6.49 -34.49 -11.48
C ASN A 885 5.74 -33.16 -11.55
N THR A 886 6.10 -32.37 -12.56
CA THR A 886 5.41 -31.12 -12.93
C THR A 886 4.08 -31.37 -13.65
N GLU A 887 3.68 -32.64 -13.82
CA GLU A 887 2.43 -33.04 -14.47
C GLU A 887 1.63 -33.92 -13.50
N PRO A 888 0.28 -33.82 -13.49
CA PRO A 888 -0.55 -34.57 -12.58
C PRO A 888 -0.55 -36.05 -12.98
N PRO A 889 -0.56 -36.96 -12.00
CA PRO A 889 -0.36 -38.37 -12.26
C PRO A 889 -1.58 -39.05 -12.92
N GLY A 890 -1.40 -40.27 -13.43
CA GLY A 890 -2.47 -41.06 -14.05
C GLY A 890 -3.61 -41.41 -13.10
N VAL A 891 -4.74 -41.92 -13.65
CA VAL A 891 -5.96 -42.27 -12.89
C VAL A 891 -5.73 -43.25 -11.73
N GLU A 892 -4.65 -44.02 -11.77
CA GLU A 892 -4.23 -44.92 -10.69
C GLU A 892 -3.74 -44.18 -9.42
N TRP A 893 -3.49 -42.88 -9.50
CA TRP A 893 -3.03 -42.02 -8.41
C TRP A 893 -4.10 -41.06 -7.89
N VAL A 894 -5.29 -41.08 -8.50
CA VAL A 894 -6.39 -40.16 -8.17
C VAL A 894 -7.40 -40.86 -7.26
N ALA A 895 -7.71 -40.24 -6.13
CA ALA A 895 -8.90 -40.50 -5.34
C ALA A 895 -9.97 -39.49 -5.77
N SER A 896 -11.19 -39.96 -6.05
CA SER A 896 -12.29 -39.10 -6.50
C SER A 896 -13.52 -39.27 -5.63
N TYR A 897 -14.16 -38.16 -5.29
CA TYR A 897 -15.27 -38.08 -4.36
C TYR A 897 -16.42 -37.34 -5.03
N ASP A 898 -17.58 -38.00 -5.10
CA ASP A 898 -18.78 -37.36 -5.62
C ASP A 898 -19.52 -36.66 -4.48
N PHE A 899 -19.91 -35.41 -4.71
CA PHE A 899 -20.66 -34.61 -3.76
C PHE A 899 -21.71 -33.75 -4.46
N THR A 900 -22.64 -33.18 -3.69
CA THR A 900 -23.67 -32.29 -4.22
C THR A 900 -23.70 -30.99 -3.44
N VAL A 901 -23.85 -29.87 -4.14
CA VAL A 901 -23.95 -28.54 -3.54
C VAL A 901 -25.14 -27.77 -4.09
N THR A 902 -25.59 -26.76 -3.36
CA THR A 902 -26.64 -25.82 -3.82
C THR A 902 -26.16 -24.83 -4.89
N GLY A 903 -24.85 -24.72 -5.08
CA GLY A 903 -24.19 -23.88 -6.07
C GLY A 903 -23.81 -22.52 -5.49
N GLY A 904 -22.63 -22.02 -5.84
CA GLY A 904 -22.01 -20.88 -5.17
C GLY A 904 -20.50 -21.00 -5.13
N THR A 905 -19.84 -20.18 -4.31
CA THR A 905 -18.39 -20.27 -4.07
C THR A 905 -18.13 -21.14 -2.84
N TYR A 906 -17.20 -22.07 -2.95
CA TYR A 906 -16.82 -22.99 -1.88
C TYR A 906 -15.30 -23.00 -1.71
N LYS A 907 -14.84 -23.10 -0.46
CA LYS A 907 -13.48 -23.48 -0.10
C LYS A 907 -13.41 -24.95 0.32
N MET A 908 -12.20 -25.48 0.38
CA MET A 908 -11.93 -26.85 0.82
C MET A 908 -10.83 -26.86 1.86
N LEU A 909 -10.92 -27.83 2.76
CA LEU A 909 -9.98 -28.00 3.85
C LEU A 909 -9.79 -29.50 4.10
N PHE A 910 -8.55 -29.93 4.33
CA PHE A 910 -8.18 -31.35 4.48
C PHE A 910 -7.67 -31.64 5.87
N ARG A 911 -8.12 -32.76 6.47
CA ARG A 911 -7.55 -33.30 7.70
C ARG A 911 -6.39 -34.15 7.27
N ALA A 912 -5.19 -33.67 7.53
CA ALA A 912 -3.98 -34.27 7.05
C ALA A 912 -3.02 -34.55 8.19
N GLN A 913 -2.10 -35.46 7.92
CA GLN A 913 -0.91 -35.69 8.73
C GLN A 913 0.27 -35.80 7.77
N GLN A 914 1.36 -35.09 8.09
CA GLN A 914 2.61 -35.19 7.34
C GLN A 914 3.66 -35.99 8.12
N ALA A 915 4.33 -36.91 7.40
CA ALA A 915 5.49 -37.64 7.89
C ALA A 915 6.81 -37.07 7.35
N ASN A 916 6.91 -36.78 6.05
CA ASN A 916 8.16 -36.39 5.39
C ASN A 916 8.01 -35.27 4.33
N SER A 917 6.91 -35.29 3.56
CA SER A 917 6.55 -34.27 2.56
C SER A 917 5.11 -33.80 2.78
N ASP A 918 4.69 -32.78 2.04
CA ASP A 918 3.55 -31.94 2.39
C ASP A 918 2.73 -31.45 1.18
N SER A 919 2.75 -32.17 0.05
CA SER A 919 2.02 -31.70 -1.13
C SER A 919 1.09 -32.71 -1.82
N LEU A 920 -0.01 -32.17 -2.36
CA LEU A 920 -1.07 -32.88 -3.08
C LEU A 920 -1.49 -32.12 -4.34
N TRP A 921 -2.02 -32.84 -5.32
CA TRP A 921 -2.77 -32.27 -6.42
C TRP A 921 -4.26 -32.25 -6.10
N VAL A 922 -4.93 -31.11 -6.31
CA VAL A 922 -6.37 -30.96 -6.04
C VAL A 922 -7.08 -30.30 -7.21
N ARG A 923 -8.29 -30.76 -7.56
CA ARG A 923 -9.21 -30.04 -8.45
C ARG A 923 -10.66 -30.43 -8.27
N ILE A 924 -11.56 -29.57 -8.76
CA ILE A 924 -12.97 -29.89 -8.99
C ILE A 924 -13.28 -29.67 -10.48
N PRO A 925 -13.30 -30.71 -11.35
CA PRO A 925 -13.45 -30.54 -12.79
C PRO A 925 -14.76 -29.88 -13.23
N THR A 926 -15.77 -29.90 -12.36
CA THR A 926 -17.09 -29.30 -12.60
C THR A 926 -17.18 -27.83 -12.19
N ALA A 927 -16.15 -27.25 -11.58
CA ALA A 927 -16.12 -25.84 -11.21
C ALA A 927 -16.25 -24.95 -12.45
N THR A 928 -17.08 -23.91 -12.37
CA THR A 928 -17.24 -22.94 -13.46
C THR A 928 -16.13 -21.88 -13.48
N SER A 929 -15.52 -21.62 -12.32
CA SER A 929 -14.36 -20.75 -12.14
C SER A 929 -13.65 -21.09 -10.83
N GLN A 930 -12.37 -20.74 -10.75
CA GLN A 930 -11.54 -20.77 -9.54
C GLN A 930 -10.58 -19.57 -9.56
N ASN A 931 -10.11 -19.14 -8.40
CA ASN A 931 -9.22 -17.98 -8.27
C ASN A 931 -7.81 -18.23 -8.82
N LEU A 932 -7.28 -19.45 -8.67
CA LEU A 932 -5.98 -19.85 -9.22
C LEU A 932 -6.03 -21.18 -9.97
N GLU A 933 -5.11 -21.37 -10.91
CA GLU A 933 -4.78 -22.66 -11.51
C GLU A 933 -3.25 -22.80 -11.51
N ASP A 934 -2.77 -24.04 -11.49
CA ASP A 934 -1.34 -24.32 -11.66
C ASP A 934 -0.84 -23.72 -12.99
N GLN A 935 0.20 -22.88 -12.89
CA GLN A 935 0.73 -22.14 -14.04
C GLN A 935 1.33 -23.04 -15.12
N ASP A 936 1.78 -24.23 -14.75
CA ASP A 936 2.32 -25.22 -15.69
C ASP A 936 1.19 -25.99 -16.40
N LEU A 937 -0.06 -25.91 -15.90
CA LEU A 937 -1.21 -26.69 -16.36
C LEU A 937 -2.49 -25.85 -16.60
N PRO A 938 -2.41 -24.75 -17.38
CA PRO A 938 -3.54 -23.86 -17.58
C PRO A 938 -4.73 -24.57 -18.25
N GLY A 939 -5.93 -24.32 -17.73
CA GLY A 939 -7.20 -24.85 -18.21
C GLY A 939 -7.52 -26.28 -17.78
N THR A 940 -6.76 -26.85 -16.83
CA THR A 940 -6.97 -28.21 -16.33
C THR A 940 -7.73 -28.28 -14.99
N GLY A 941 -7.90 -27.15 -14.31
CA GLY A 941 -8.44 -27.04 -12.95
C GLY A 941 -7.51 -27.48 -11.83
N TRP A 942 -6.34 -28.05 -12.13
CA TRP A 942 -5.39 -28.53 -11.10
C TRP A 942 -4.70 -27.39 -10.37
N VAL A 943 -4.52 -27.57 -9.07
CA VAL A 943 -3.66 -26.76 -8.22
C VAL A 943 -2.75 -27.66 -7.38
N ARG A 944 -1.59 -27.14 -7.00
CA ARG A 944 -0.70 -27.76 -6.02
C ARG A 944 -1.09 -27.23 -4.66
N PHE A 945 -1.70 -28.10 -3.86
CA PHE A 945 -1.75 -27.85 -2.43
C PHE A 945 -0.37 -28.17 -1.87
N ASP A 946 0.49 -27.16 -1.88
CA ASP A 946 1.90 -27.25 -1.53
C ASP A 946 2.09 -26.74 -0.10
N ALA A 947 3.00 -27.33 0.67
CA ALA A 947 3.30 -26.94 2.05
C ALA A 947 2.16 -27.09 3.07
N ILE A 948 1.44 -28.22 3.09
CA ILE A 948 0.40 -28.53 4.11
C ILE A 948 0.93 -28.26 5.54
N ASP A 949 0.37 -27.26 6.23
CA ASP A 949 0.83 -26.73 7.52
C ASP A 949 0.11 -27.39 8.71
N VAL A 950 0.33 -28.70 8.86
CA VAL A 950 -0.14 -29.47 10.02
C VAL A 950 1.02 -30.00 10.85
N PRO A 951 0.91 -30.11 12.19
CA PRO A 951 2.00 -30.62 13.02
C PRO A 951 2.44 -32.03 12.62
N ARG A 952 3.75 -32.25 12.45
CA ARG A 952 4.29 -33.55 12.01
C ARG A 952 3.94 -34.67 12.98
N GLY A 953 3.32 -35.73 12.46
CA GLY A 953 2.91 -36.89 13.23
C GLY A 953 1.65 -36.70 14.08
N GLU A 954 0.93 -35.59 13.91
CA GLU A 954 -0.39 -35.34 14.50
C GLU A 954 -1.39 -35.02 13.39
N TRP A 955 -2.68 -35.22 13.66
CA TRP A 955 -3.73 -34.80 12.74
C TRP A 955 -3.96 -33.30 12.90
N GLY A 956 -4.04 -32.59 11.79
CA GLY A 956 -4.43 -31.20 11.74
C GLY A 956 -5.32 -30.93 10.54
N TRP A 957 -6.04 -29.82 10.60
CA TRP A 957 -6.81 -29.32 9.46
C TRP A 957 -6.05 -28.19 8.82
N ASP A 958 -6.06 -28.18 7.49
CA ASP A 958 -5.45 -27.12 6.71
C ASP A 958 -6.32 -26.75 5.51
N GLU A 959 -6.33 -25.46 5.16
CA GLU A 959 -7.06 -24.95 4.01
C GLU A 959 -6.33 -25.31 2.73
N VAL A 960 -7.06 -25.71 1.69
CA VAL A 960 -6.42 -25.94 0.39
C VAL A 960 -6.01 -24.58 -0.18
N TYR A 961 -4.72 -24.30 -0.23
CA TYR A 961 -4.14 -23.13 -0.88
C TYR A 961 -3.15 -23.54 -1.97
N SER A 962 -2.78 -22.59 -2.84
CA SER A 962 -1.77 -22.80 -3.88
C SER A 962 -0.84 -21.60 -3.97
N GLU A 963 0.41 -21.84 -4.38
CA GLU A 963 1.35 -20.74 -4.63
C GLU A 963 0.85 -19.85 -5.78
N LEU A 964 0.89 -18.53 -5.58
CA LEU A 964 0.61 -17.53 -6.62
C LEU A 964 1.57 -17.66 -7.80
N SER A 965 2.83 -17.99 -7.55
CA SER A 965 3.79 -18.42 -8.55
C SER A 965 4.90 -19.26 -7.92
N HIS A 966 5.36 -20.26 -8.67
CA HIS A 966 6.39 -21.20 -8.26
C HIS A 966 7.61 -20.54 -7.59
N GLY A 967 7.84 -20.87 -6.32
CA GLY A 967 9.01 -20.47 -5.54
C GLY A 967 8.94 -19.07 -4.94
N MET A 968 7.78 -18.41 -4.96
CA MET A 968 7.56 -17.15 -4.23
C MET A 968 7.15 -17.35 -2.76
N GLN A 969 6.72 -18.56 -2.36
CA GLN A 969 6.16 -18.84 -1.02
C GLN A 969 5.04 -17.86 -0.61
N VAL A 970 4.27 -17.40 -1.60
CA VAL A 970 3.05 -16.63 -1.37
C VAL A 970 1.89 -17.51 -1.80
N PHE A 971 1.04 -17.84 -0.84
CA PHE A 971 -0.07 -18.77 -1.01
C PHE A 971 -1.40 -18.01 -1.02
N GLU A 972 -2.36 -18.54 -1.76
CA GLU A 972 -3.74 -18.06 -1.76
C GLU A 972 -4.68 -19.24 -1.50
N THR A 973 -5.63 -19.08 -0.57
CA THR A 973 -6.69 -20.06 -0.32
C THR A 973 -7.52 -20.25 -1.58
N MET A 974 -7.81 -21.51 -1.90
CA MET A 974 -8.53 -21.87 -3.11
C MET A 974 -10.04 -21.74 -2.95
N ASN A 975 -10.64 -20.92 -3.81
CA ASN A 975 -12.08 -20.72 -3.91
C ASN A 975 -12.60 -21.23 -5.26
N TYR A 976 -13.62 -22.08 -5.22
CA TYR A 976 -14.22 -22.71 -6.40
C TYR A 976 -15.67 -22.27 -6.54
N THR A 977 -16.03 -21.70 -7.69
CA THR A 977 -17.43 -21.46 -8.04
C THR A 977 -18.02 -22.73 -8.63
N LEU A 978 -18.95 -23.35 -7.91
CA LEU A 978 -19.57 -24.63 -8.26
C LEU A 978 -20.99 -24.44 -8.78
N PRO A 979 -21.39 -25.16 -9.86
CA PRO A 979 -22.78 -25.22 -10.27
C PRO A 979 -23.60 -26.05 -9.27
N ALA A 980 -24.87 -25.67 -9.10
CA ALA A 980 -25.83 -26.42 -8.30
C ALA A 980 -25.97 -27.87 -8.82
N GLY A 981 -25.94 -28.84 -7.92
CA GLY A 981 -26.07 -30.26 -8.23
C GLY A 981 -24.78 -31.06 -8.01
N ALA A 982 -24.60 -32.12 -8.81
CA ALA A 982 -23.51 -33.07 -8.63
C ALA A 982 -22.16 -32.53 -9.13
N ASN A 983 -21.14 -32.68 -8.30
CA ASN A 983 -19.76 -32.28 -8.52
C ASN A 983 -18.84 -33.43 -8.12
N THR A 984 -17.60 -33.41 -8.61
CA THR A 984 -16.59 -34.42 -8.27
C THR A 984 -15.31 -33.72 -7.84
N LEU A 985 -14.82 -34.06 -6.65
CA LEU A 985 -13.50 -33.66 -6.16
C LEU A 985 -12.49 -34.73 -6.57
N GLU A 986 -11.37 -34.32 -7.15
CA GLU A 986 -10.24 -35.21 -7.45
C GLU A 986 -9.02 -34.77 -6.65
N ILE A 987 -8.43 -35.74 -5.93
CA ILE A 987 -7.19 -35.57 -5.18
C ILE A 987 -6.17 -36.56 -5.74
N ALA A 988 -5.02 -36.07 -6.18
CA ALA A 988 -3.92 -36.90 -6.66
C ALA A 988 -2.72 -36.79 -5.74
N LYS A 989 -1.99 -37.90 -5.61
CA LYS A 989 -0.70 -37.91 -4.91
C LYS A 989 0.29 -37.03 -5.67
N ARG A 990 1.05 -36.20 -4.95
CA ARG A 990 2.18 -35.45 -5.51
C ARG A 990 3.46 -35.93 -4.85
N GLU A 991 3.62 -35.70 -3.55
CA GLU A 991 4.78 -36.20 -2.80
C GLU A 991 4.44 -37.37 -1.86
N ASP A 992 5.48 -37.96 -1.26
CA ASP A 992 5.36 -39.08 -0.33
C ASP A 992 5.14 -38.63 1.12
N GLY A 993 4.53 -39.51 1.93
CA GLY A 993 4.38 -39.28 3.36
C GLY A 993 3.27 -38.30 3.77
N VAL A 994 2.31 -38.02 2.88
CA VAL A 994 1.06 -37.31 3.22
C VAL A 994 -0.06 -38.35 3.46
N PHE A 995 -0.73 -38.21 4.60
CA PHE A 995 -1.93 -38.97 4.97
C PHE A 995 -3.13 -38.04 5.02
N LEU A 996 -4.27 -38.51 4.51
CA LEU A 996 -5.55 -37.79 4.46
C LEU A 996 -6.62 -38.60 5.16
N ASP A 997 -7.38 -37.94 6.00
CA ASP A 997 -8.38 -38.54 6.86
C ASP A 997 -9.79 -38.08 6.53
N ALA A 998 -10.01 -36.77 6.46
CA ALA A 998 -11.31 -36.19 6.16
C ALA A 998 -11.17 -34.93 5.31
N ILE A 999 -12.26 -34.56 4.64
CA ILE A 999 -12.36 -33.41 3.75
C ILE A 999 -13.64 -32.66 4.11
N LEU A 1000 -13.53 -31.35 4.30
CA LEU A 1000 -14.68 -30.44 4.31
C LEU A 1000 -14.68 -29.61 3.04
N ILE A 1001 -15.84 -29.54 2.41
CA ILE A 1001 -16.16 -28.55 1.38
C ILE A 1001 -17.25 -27.65 1.96
N THR A 1002 -17.03 -26.34 2.00
CA THR A 1002 -17.96 -25.40 2.63
C THR A 1002 -18.10 -24.11 1.81
N ASN A 1003 -19.29 -23.52 1.79
CA ASN A 1003 -19.51 -22.18 1.23
C ASN A 1003 -19.30 -21.06 2.24
N ASP A 1004 -18.90 -21.40 3.46
CA ASP A 1004 -18.30 -20.45 4.38
C ASP A 1004 -16.90 -20.14 3.87
N VAL A 1005 -16.71 -18.95 3.28
CA VAL A 1005 -15.44 -18.56 2.65
C VAL A 1005 -14.69 -17.49 3.44
N ASP A 1006 -15.31 -17.01 4.52
CA ASP A 1006 -14.72 -16.01 5.42
C ASP A 1006 -13.68 -16.64 6.36
#